data_AF-A0A932R346-F1
#
_entry.id   AF-A0A932R346-F1
#
_cell.length_a   1.000
_cell.length_b   1.000
_cell.length_c   1.000
_cell.angle_alpha   90.00
_cell.angle_beta   90.00
_cell.angle_gamma   90.00
#
_symmetry.space_group_name_H-M   'P 1'
#
loop_
_entity.id
_entity.type
_entity.pdbx_description
1 polymer ?
#
loop_
_entity_poly.entity_id
_entity_poly.type
_entity_poly.pdbx_seq_one_letter_code
_entity_poly.pdbx_strand_id
1 'polypeptide(L)'
;MKQKNESKKFQSRYSPVLRTISALVILTFVSQDFAQAQGGTPVWSHVIDSQPKNVLPKNSEDKLNNIAIPFNSGLARKVAVQGTNEIIINIQDAHSKLGAQESITKILDNLVKNYDLKLIALEGSSDLVDTSLVSSFPIQEVKKKTGEYLMKEGKISAGEFYSMISESPVSLYGVDDPSLYQENVEVFKDLIDKKLQIRQELKALKATLHELETKVYSPKLQELVSKKLLHKNGDIKFTEYWDYFSTLAKEKGVDYTKYPNLKKLADTVDLEKEINFKKAGEERDALIRELGQKLPKADLEKLVLAALQYKQSKITPGSFHYTLSQLSQGVDINPLNYKNIILYSEYVVLYESIDLITIFDEVELFENSLKETLYKTQDERDLSQLTHCINILSQLLDTSLNSKDYEFFVKNEASCEIDAIESQTQSLSFKTNTQNQTDFKFLKSAIPSAKRFYELASKRNQILLQNTLKKMREEHTNIAALITGGFHSEGISKLMDEEKLSYLVVMPKFDEKSADRPYIAILTQKPKEYEEQFKDSEFYLATGARSVAPFYVPSLQNEDTAAILALAKLEGLGSRLSDETILKYTTNLTEHAKKYPNSLISLERAKTLGARLSQATVQQRQGGRVKFLDVSFPEDGKLLDYEVKVTLEGKVESVRPITREIVSREMPVKSFPKVPAFVPSIRTRSSAGNVALPSSSEVLVRTIADDLENHPKTDPAKLISAVIEGLAGEPSELRKLKQDLPGLVMDELSRRQPAGARPEQGALAPSRGARLATAIAPNAFEGIRSESFAPMPGKVQLIDKAASQEIFATLQKNGYLNKEGRPTDKLTSGLINPLADPNEPNYCIMCFLKDLRSACLQGSYGRPSDSHTLKFK
;
A
#
# COMPACT_ATOMS: atom_id res chain seq x y z
N MET A 1 52.12 7.99 -93.08
CA MET A 1 52.83 9.22 -92.67
C MET A 1 52.40 9.60 -91.26
N LYS A 2 53.34 10.10 -90.46
CA LYS A 2 53.26 10.52 -89.05
C LYS A 2 51.97 11.27 -88.65
N GLN A 3 51.40 10.95 -87.49
CA GLN A 3 51.54 11.77 -86.28
C GLN A 3 51.01 11.06 -85.02
N LYS A 4 51.91 10.89 -84.05
CA LYS A 4 51.62 10.58 -82.64
C LYS A 4 50.73 11.67 -82.05
N ASN A 5 49.69 11.26 -81.33
CA ASN A 5 49.07 12.11 -80.32
C ASN A 5 49.45 11.53 -78.94
N GLU A 6 50.43 12.15 -78.28
CA GLU A 6 50.89 11.77 -76.95
C GLU A 6 49.83 12.19 -75.91
N SER A 7 49.01 11.23 -75.45
CA SER A 7 48.21 11.43 -74.24
C SER A 7 49.14 11.46 -73.03
N LYS A 8 49.33 12.64 -72.43
CA LYS A 8 49.97 12.76 -71.10
C LYS A 8 49.17 11.93 -70.10
N LYS A 9 49.64 10.72 -69.79
CA LYS A 9 49.13 9.94 -68.66
C LYS A 9 49.46 10.70 -67.38
N PHE A 10 48.42 11.14 -66.67
CA PHE A 10 48.53 11.67 -65.31
C PHE A 10 49.10 10.56 -64.41
N GLN A 11 50.42 10.51 -64.26
CA GLN A 11 51.06 9.66 -63.26
C GLN A 11 50.92 10.36 -61.91
N SER A 12 49.92 9.97 -61.13
CA SER A 12 49.78 10.48 -59.76
C SER A 12 51.01 10.11 -58.92
N ARG A 13 51.49 11.06 -58.13
CA ARG A 13 52.66 10.96 -57.24
C ARG A 13 52.53 9.92 -56.12
N TYR A 14 51.33 9.38 -55.90
CA TYR A 14 51.05 8.47 -54.81
C TYR A 14 51.05 7.02 -55.28
N SER A 15 51.63 6.13 -54.48
CA SER A 15 51.71 4.70 -54.77
C SER A 15 50.31 4.10 -54.95
N PRO A 16 50.17 3.00 -55.72
CA PRO A 16 48.89 2.33 -55.91
C PRO A 16 48.22 1.98 -54.57
N VAL A 17 49.03 1.56 -53.58
CA VAL A 17 48.58 1.22 -52.23
C VAL A 17 47.90 2.40 -51.53
N LEU A 18 48.49 3.60 -51.61
CA LEU A 18 47.93 4.77 -50.94
C LEU A 18 46.58 5.20 -51.55
N ARG A 19 46.41 4.99 -52.86
CA ARG A 19 45.15 5.27 -53.55
C ARG A 19 44.07 4.27 -53.18
N THR A 20 44.43 2.99 -53.04
CA THR A 20 43.49 1.95 -52.57
C THR A 20 43.03 2.23 -51.14
N ILE A 21 43.96 2.63 -50.26
CA ILE A 21 43.61 3.02 -48.88
C ILE A 21 42.71 4.25 -48.87
N SER A 22 43.06 5.29 -49.63
CA SER A 22 42.23 6.52 -49.70
C SER A 22 40.85 6.24 -50.28
N ALA A 23 40.75 5.39 -51.30
CA ALA A 23 39.47 4.97 -51.87
C ALA A 23 38.65 4.14 -50.87
N LEU A 24 39.28 3.24 -50.10
CA LEU A 24 38.63 2.49 -49.03
C LEU A 24 38.12 3.40 -47.91
N VAL A 25 38.91 4.41 -47.52
CA VAL A 25 38.53 5.40 -46.49
C VAL A 25 37.35 6.25 -46.98
N ILE A 26 37.41 6.77 -48.21
CA ILE A 26 36.30 7.54 -48.80
C ILE A 26 35.06 6.64 -48.91
N LEU A 27 35.21 5.40 -49.36
CA LEU A 27 34.10 4.44 -49.45
C LEU A 27 33.51 4.15 -48.07
N THR A 28 34.33 4.01 -47.02
CA THR A 28 33.83 3.79 -45.65
C THR A 28 33.07 4.99 -45.13
N PHE A 29 33.60 6.22 -45.28
CA PHE A 29 32.88 7.42 -44.85
C PHE A 29 31.61 7.68 -45.66
N VAL A 30 31.63 7.50 -46.99
CA VAL A 30 30.43 7.65 -47.83
C VAL A 30 29.40 6.55 -47.54
N SER A 31 29.83 5.32 -47.25
CA SER A 31 28.92 4.24 -46.85
C SER A 31 28.31 4.50 -45.47
N GLN A 32 29.07 5.11 -44.56
CA GLN A 32 28.59 5.52 -43.24
C GLN A 32 27.55 6.63 -43.34
N ASP A 33 27.77 7.62 -44.21
CA ASP A 33 26.81 8.69 -44.49
C ASP A 33 25.55 8.17 -45.22
N PHE A 34 25.69 7.24 -46.18
CA PHE A 34 24.53 6.62 -46.85
C PHE A 34 23.71 5.71 -45.93
N ALA A 35 24.36 4.98 -45.01
CA ALA A 35 23.66 4.20 -43.99
C ALA A 35 22.90 5.07 -42.98
N GLN A 36 23.35 6.31 -42.74
CA GLN A 36 22.64 7.28 -41.92
C GLN A 36 21.58 8.09 -42.70
N ALA A 37 21.73 8.24 -44.02
CA ALA A 37 20.84 9.05 -44.87
C ALA A 37 19.66 8.28 -45.48
N GLN A 38 19.71 6.95 -45.58
CA GLN A 38 18.56 6.15 -46.01
C GLN A 38 17.61 5.86 -44.83
N GLY A 39 16.74 6.82 -44.54
CA GLY A 39 15.38 6.55 -44.05
C GLY A 39 15.27 5.74 -42.77
N GLY A 40 15.96 6.16 -41.71
CA GLY A 40 15.59 5.76 -40.35
C GLY A 40 14.13 6.13 -40.13
N THR A 41 13.32 5.14 -39.78
CA THR A 41 12.05 5.36 -39.08
C THR A 41 12.25 6.47 -38.03
N PRO A 42 11.34 7.45 -37.87
CA PRO A 42 11.52 8.52 -36.90
C PRO A 42 11.97 7.90 -35.58
N VAL A 43 12.99 8.42 -34.89
CA VAL A 43 13.47 7.81 -33.64
C VAL A 43 12.31 7.61 -32.65
N TRP A 44 11.31 8.49 -32.72
CA TRP A 44 10.03 8.42 -32.00
C TRP A 44 9.10 7.23 -32.34
N SER A 45 9.25 6.63 -33.53
CA SER A 45 8.39 5.55 -34.04
C SER A 45 8.76 4.16 -33.52
N HIS A 46 9.91 4.04 -32.84
CA HIS A 46 10.26 2.85 -32.07
C HIS A 46 9.43 2.75 -30.78
N VAL A 47 8.82 3.85 -30.32
CA VAL A 47 7.83 3.86 -29.24
C VAL A 47 6.48 3.39 -29.78
N ILE A 48 6.33 2.08 -29.90
CA ILE A 48 5.10 1.41 -30.36
C ILE A 48 4.15 1.27 -29.16
N ASP A 49 2.84 1.49 -29.38
CA ASP A 49 1.82 1.20 -28.37
C ASP A 49 1.93 -0.27 -27.96
N SER A 50 2.22 -0.50 -26.69
CA SER A 50 2.26 -1.85 -26.13
C SER A 50 0.89 -2.34 -25.67
N GLN A 51 -0.11 -1.46 -25.67
CA GLN A 51 -1.49 -1.88 -25.47
C GLN A 51 -1.98 -2.60 -26.74
N PRO A 52 -2.77 -3.68 -26.61
CA PRO A 52 -3.42 -4.28 -27.76
C PRO A 52 -4.19 -3.19 -28.52
N LYS A 53 -3.99 -3.11 -29.84
CA LYS A 53 -4.67 -2.15 -30.71
C LYS A 53 -6.17 -2.16 -30.41
N ASN A 54 -6.65 -1.06 -29.83
CA ASN A 54 -8.07 -0.71 -29.78
C ASN A 54 -8.57 -0.46 -31.21
N VAL A 55 -8.83 -1.54 -31.95
CA VAL A 55 -9.70 -1.48 -33.13
C VAL A 55 -11.12 -1.54 -32.60
N LEU A 56 -11.88 -0.47 -32.76
CA LEU A 56 -13.28 -0.33 -32.30
C LEU A 56 -14.20 -1.47 -32.79
N PRO A 57 -14.96 -2.11 -31.87
CA PRO A 57 -16.35 -2.46 -32.14
C PRO A 57 -17.30 -2.22 -30.94
N LYS A 58 -18.59 -2.02 -31.24
CA LYS A 58 -19.61 -1.35 -30.40
C LYS A 58 -20.31 -2.17 -29.27
N ASN A 59 -19.71 -3.18 -28.63
CA ASN A 59 -20.39 -3.98 -27.55
C ASN A 59 -19.51 -4.18 -26.31
N SER A 60 -19.85 -5.07 -25.36
CA SER A 60 -19.25 -5.26 -24.00
C SER A 60 -17.70 -5.14 -23.91
N GLU A 61 -16.99 -5.38 -25.00
CA GLU A 61 -15.58 -4.98 -25.26
C GLU A 61 -15.27 -3.52 -24.90
N ASP A 62 -16.06 -2.55 -25.36
CA ASP A 62 -15.88 -1.12 -25.07
C ASP A 62 -16.02 -0.83 -23.57
N LYS A 63 -16.84 -1.59 -22.83
CA LYS A 63 -17.00 -1.35 -21.38
C LYS A 63 -15.83 -1.91 -20.60
N LEU A 64 -15.40 -3.14 -20.87
CA LEU A 64 -14.30 -3.77 -20.13
C LEU A 64 -12.95 -3.11 -20.44
N ASN A 65 -12.68 -2.80 -21.72
CA ASN A 65 -11.42 -2.16 -22.14
C ASN A 65 -11.30 -0.72 -21.65
N ASN A 66 -12.42 -0.07 -21.29
CA ASN A 66 -12.40 1.27 -20.70
C ASN A 66 -12.29 1.27 -19.17
N ILE A 67 -12.36 0.11 -18.48
CA ILE A 67 -12.16 0.06 -17.03
C ILE A 67 -10.68 0.29 -16.70
N ALA A 68 -10.36 1.54 -16.35
CA ALA A 68 -9.02 1.91 -15.89
C ALA A 68 -8.88 1.67 -14.38
N ILE A 69 -7.90 0.85 -14.00
CA ILE A 69 -7.47 0.67 -12.60
C ILE A 69 -6.41 1.73 -12.27
N PRO A 70 -6.56 2.51 -11.18
CA PRO A 70 -5.57 3.52 -10.82
C PRO A 70 -4.18 2.90 -10.62
N PHE A 71 -3.15 3.48 -11.27
CA PHE A 71 -1.81 2.88 -11.33
C PHE A 71 -1.18 2.67 -9.96
N ASN A 72 -1.48 3.51 -8.97
CA ASN A 72 -0.96 3.42 -7.61
C ASN A 72 -1.75 2.45 -6.71
N SER A 73 -2.87 1.90 -7.20
CA SER A 73 -3.77 1.05 -6.42
C SER A 73 -3.74 -0.40 -6.90
N GLY A 74 -3.60 -0.67 -8.20
CA GLY A 74 -3.62 -2.04 -8.70
C GLY A 74 -3.06 -2.21 -10.10
N LEU A 75 -2.95 -3.48 -10.51
CA LEU A 75 -2.55 -3.91 -11.86
C LEU A 75 -3.62 -4.84 -12.43
N ALA A 76 -4.04 -4.57 -13.66
CA ALA A 76 -4.80 -5.51 -14.45
C ALA A 76 -3.89 -6.68 -14.84
N ARG A 77 -4.25 -7.88 -14.40
CA ARG A 77 -3.49 -9.12 -14.56
C ARG A 77 -3.94 -9.89 -15.81
N LYS A 78 -5.24 -10.05 -15.99
CA LYS A 78 -5.84 -10.74 -17.13
C LYS A 78 -7.11 -10.01 -17.55
N VAL A 79 -7.27 -9.77 -18.84
CA VAL A 79 -8.49 -9.24 -19.43
C VAL A 79 -8.97 -10.25 -20.46
N ALA A 80 -10.18 -10.76 -20.26
CA ALA A 80 -10.83 -11.63 -21.22
C ALA A 80 -12.17 -11.00 -21.59
N VAL A 81 -12.34 -10.66 -22.86
CA VAL A 81 -13.64 -10.27 -23.38
C VAL A 81 -14.25 -11.47 -24.09
N GLN A 82 -15.30 -12.01 -23.49
CA GLN A 82 -16.07 -13.10 -24.05
C GLN A 82 -17.54 -12.67 -24.03
N GLY A 83 -18.25 -12.79 -25.15
CA GLY A 83 -19.41 -11.98 -25.58
C GLY A 83 -20.68 -11.88 -24.70
N THR A 84 -20.61 -12.09 -23.39
CA THR A 84 -21.64 -11.72 -22.42
C THR A 84 -21.60 -10.23 -22.08
N ASN A 85 -22.74 -9.71 -21.58
CA ASN A 85 -22.84 -8.36 -21.02
C ASN A 85 -22.48 -8.32 -19.53
N GLU A 86 -22.47 -9.48 -18.86
CA GLU A 86 -22.06 -9.65 -17.47
C GLU A 86 -20.53 -9.58 -17.38
N ILE A 87 -20.02 -8.59 -16.65
CA ILE A 87 -18.59 -8.34 -16.42
C ILE A 87 -18.26 -8.61 -14.95
N ILE A 88 -17.31 -9.52 -14.71
CA ILE A 88 -16.78 -9.79 -13.38
C ILE A 88 -15.39 -9.17 -13.25
N ILE A 89 -15.19 -8.35 -12.22
CA ILE A 89 -13.89 -7.82 -11.84
C ILE A 89 -13.40 -8.63 -10.63
N ASN A 90 -12.57 -9.63 -10.87
CA ASN A 90 -11.99 -10.44 -9.80
C ASN A 90 -10.79 -9.72 -9.18
N ILE A 91 -10.92 -9.27 -7.93
CA ILE A 91 -9.87 -8.54 -7.21
C ILE A 91 -9.19 -9.50 -6.24
N GLN A 92 -7.88 -9.70 -6.40
CA GLN A 92 -7.09 -10.59 -5.55
C GLN A 92 -6.91 -9.97 -4.16
N ASP A 93 -7.27 -10.71 -3.12
CA ASP A 93 -7.11 -10.29 -1.74
C ASP A 93 -5.89 -10.96 -1.08
N ALA A 94 -4.87 -10.15 -0.80
CA ALA A 94 -3.80 -10.50 0.13
C ALA A 94 -4.25 -10.14 1.56
N HIS A 95 -5.06 -11.02 2.16
CA HIS A 95 -5.77 -10.74 3.41
C HIS A 95 -4.85 -10.34 4.57
N SER A 96 -3.62 -10.86 4.61
CA SER A 96 -2.65 -10.57 5.67
C SER A 96 -1.96 -9.21 5.52
N LYS A 97 -2.16 -8.46 4.42
CA LYS A 97 -1.44 -7.20 4.17
C LYS A 97 -2.39 -6.02 4.20
N LEU A 98 -2.15 -5.08 5.13
CA LEU A 98 -2.97 -3.86 5.25
C LEU A 98 -2.90 -3.00 3.98
N GLY A 99 -1.71 -2.86 3.38
CA GLY A 99 -1.55 -2.10 2.15
C GLY A 99 -2.36 -2.66 0.99
N ALA A 100 -2.56 -3.99 0.94
CA ALA A 100 -3.42 -4.62 -0.05
C ALA A 100 -4.89 -4.20 0.15
N GLN A 101 -5.38 -4.22 1.39
CA GLN A 101 -6.74 -3.80 1.72
C GLN A 101 -7.00 -2.34 1.32
N GLU A 102 -6.08 -1.43 1.65
CA GLU A 102 -6.18 -0.01 1.30
C GLU A 102 -6.23 0.19 -0.23
N SER A 103 -5.46 -0.60 -0.96
CA SER A 103 -5.45 -0.60 -2.42
C SER A 103 -6.75 -1.15 -3.01
N ILE A 104 -7.31 -2.23 -2.45
CA ILE A 104 -8.63 -2.73 -2.82
C ILE A 104 -9.70 -1.66 -2.61
N THR A 105 -9.67 -0.92 -1.49
CA THR A 105 -10.62 0.18 -1.25
C THR A 105 -10.53 1.27 -2.32
N LYS A 106 -9.33 1.66 -2.75
CA LYS A 106 -9.14 2.65 -3.83
C LYS A 106 -9.61 2.12 -5.19
N ILE A 107 -9.42 0.82 -5.45
CA ILE A 107 -9.94 0.16 -6.65
C ILE A 107 -11.48 0.21 -6.64
N LEU A 108 -12.11 -0.20 -5.54
CA LEU A 108 -13.56 -0.16 -5.38
C LEU A 108 -14.13 1.26 -5.53
N ASP A 109 -13.51 2.26 -4.90
CA ASP A 109 -13.93 3.67 -5.01
C ASP A 109 -13.96 4.14 -6.47
N ASN A 110 -12.93 3.81 -7.23
CA ASN A 110 -12.86 4.12 -8.65
C ASN A 110 -13.92 3.36 -9.46
N LEU A 111 -14.13 2.07 -9.19
CA LEU A 111 -15.11 1.24 -9.89
C LEU A 111 -16.54 1.71 -9.65
N VAL A 112 -16.89 2.08 -8.42
CA VAL A 112 -18.23 2.59 -8.09
C VAL A 112 -18.46 3.97 -8.70
N LYS A 113 -17.50 4.89 -8.57
CA LYS A 113 -17.67 6.28 -9.07
C LYS A 113 -17.69 6.39 -10.59
N ASN A 114 -16.90 5.57 -11.27
CA ASN A 114 -16.63 5.75 -12.70
C ASN A 114 -17.21 4.64 -13.61
N TYR A 115 -17.59 3.48 -13.05
CA TYR A 115 -17.91 2.29 -13.85
C TYR A 115 -19.20 1.57 -13.42
N ASP A 116 -20.11 2.24 -12.72
CA ASP A 116 -21.44 1.70 -12.31
C ASP A 116 -21.37 0.37 -11.54
N LEU A 117 -20.29 0.16 -10.78
CA LEU A 117 -20.18 -1.01 -9.90
C LEU A 117 -21.23 -0.91 -8.78
N LYS A 118 -22.18 -1.86 -8.76
CA LYS A 118 -23.27 -1.90 -7.78
C LYS A 118 -23.21 -3.09 -6.82
N LEU A 119 -22.48 -4.14 -7.17
CA LEU A 119 -22.38 -5.37 -6.38
C LEU A 119 -20.92 -5.70 -6.07
N ILE A 120 -20.62 -5.87 -4.79
CA ILE A 120 -19.36 -6.44 -4.30
C ILE A 120 -19.69 -7.81 -3.70
N ALA A 121 -19.14 -8.85 -4.31
CA ALA A 121 -19.20 -10.23 -3.86
C ALA A 121 -17.95 -10.57 -3.05
N LEU A 122 -18.13 -11.14 -1.85
CA LEU A 122 -17.06 -11.46 -0.91
C LEU A 122 -16.91 -12.97 -0.68
N GLU A 123 -15.68 -13.46 -0.83
CA GLU A 123 -15.26 -14.75 -0.28
C GLU A 123 -15.28 -14.74 1.26
N GLY A 124 -15.55 -15.89 1.88
CA GLY A 124 -15.49 -16.04 3.34
C GLY A 124 -16.69 -15.46 4.07
N SER A 125 -17.74 -15.10 3.32
CA SER A 125 -19.03 -14.66 3.84
C SER A 125 -20.15 -15.30 3.02
N SER A 126 -21.34 -15.38 3.60
CA SER A 126 -22.56 -15.84 2.91
C SER A 126 -23.69 -14.86 3.12
N ASP A 127 -24.52 -14.65 2.09
CA ASP A 127 -25.70 -13.78 2.14
C ASP A 127 -25.37 -12.28 2.35
N LEU A 128 -26.36 -11.45 2.68
CA LEU A 128 -26.17 -10.02 2.87
C LEU A 128 -25.13 -9.72 3.98
N VAL A 129 -24.08 -8.98 3.62
CA VAL A 129 -23.06 -8.51 4.57
C VAL A 129 -23.46 -7.13 5.09
N ASP A 130 -23.97 -7.10 6.31
CA ASP A 130 -24.62 -5.91 6.89
C ASP A 130 -23.67 -4.98 7.65
N THR A 131 -23.18 -3.94 6.98
CA THR A 131 -22.28 -2.93 7.58
C THR A 131 -23.01 -1.81 8.34
N SER A 132 -24.34 -1.86 8.44
CA SER A 132 -25.19 -0.76 8.95
C SER A 132 -24.88 -0.31 10.37
N LEU A 133 -24.32 -1.19 11.18
CA LEU A 133 -23.91 -0.89 12.56
C LEU A 133 -22.88 0.25 12.63
N VAL A 134 -21.99 0.35 11.65
CA VAL A 134 -21.03 1.45 11.53
C VAL A 134 -21.49 2.45 10.48
N SER A 135 -21.99 1.99 9.33
CA SER A 135 -22.32 2.87 8.20
C SER A 135 -23.49 3.83 8.48
N SER A 136 -24.38 3.48 9.42
CA SER A 136 -25.48 4.36 9.88
C SER A 136 -25.01 5.50 10.77
N PHE A 137 -23.77 5.47 11.28
CA PHE A 137 -23.26 6.51 12.16
C PHE A 137 -23.20 7.87 11.43
N PRO A 138 -23.77 8.95 12.01
CA PRO A 138 -24.03 10.17 11.25
C PRO A 138 -22.79 11.01 10.92
N ILE A 139 -21.63 10.65 11.47
CA ILE A 139 -20.37 11.41 11.36
C ILE A 139 -19.39 10.61 10.50
N GLN A 140 -19.05 11.14 9.32
CA GLN A 140 -18.20 10.48 8.34
C GLN A 140 -16.80 10.14 8.89
N GLU A 141 -16.18 11.08 9.61
CA GLU A 141 -14.84 10.85 10.17
C GLU A 141 -14.81 9.71 11.19
N VAL A 142 -15.85 9.59 12.02
CA VAL A 142 -16.00 8.48 12.98
C VAL A 142 -16.16 7.16 12.24
N LYS A 143 -16.98 7.09 11.18
CA LYS A 143 -17.12 5.89 10.34
C LYS A 143 -15.79 5.46 9.73
N LYS A 144 -15.09 6.42 9.14
CA LYS A 144 -13.81 6.19 8.48
C LYS A 144 -12.76 5.69 9.47
N LYS A 145 -12.51 6.40 10.56
CA LYS A 145 -11.50 5.99 11.57
C LYS A 145 -11.85 4.66 12.24
N THR A 146 -13.14 4.42 12.48
CA THR A 146 -13.61 3.13 13.01
C THR A 146 -13.32 2.02 12.01
N GLY A 147 -13.68 2.21 10.75
CA GLY A 147 -13.45 1.23 9.69
C GLY A 147 -11.95 0.96 9.47
N GLU A 148 -11.12 2.00 9.47
CA GLU A 148 -9.65 1.87 9.36
C GLU A 148 -9.07 1.04 10.51
N TYR A 149 -9.54 1.29 11.73
CA TYR A 149 -9.17 0.49 12.90
C TYR A 149 -9.60 -0.97 12.75
N LEU A 150 -10.87 -1.23 12.43
CA LEU A 150 -11.39 -2.60 12.27
C LEU A 150 -10.67 -3.35 11.14
N MET A 151 -10.36 -2.67 10.03
CA MET A 151 -9.65 -3.26 8.90
C MET A 151 -8.21 -3.60 9.28
N LYS A 152 -7.51 -2.68 9.96
CA LYS A 152 -6.15 -2.90 10.48
C LYS A 152 -6.07 -4.09 11.44
N GLU A 153 -7.05 -4.22 12.33
CA GLU A 153 -7.12 -5.33 13.29
C GLU A 153 -7.58 -6.66 12.67
N GLY A 154 -7.82 -6.72 11.35
CA GLY A 154 -8.23 -7.95 10.68
C GLY A 154 -9.70 -8.32 10.89
N LYS A 155 -10.54 -7.40 11.41
CA LYS A 155 -11.93 -7.68 11.76
C LYS A 155 -12.92 -7.53 10.63
N ILE A 156 -12.57 -6.71 9.65
CA ILE A 156 -13.36 -6.49 8.43
C ILE A 156 -12.43 -6.48 7.21
N SER A 157 -12.95 -6.90 6.07
CA SER A 157 -12.31 -6.82 4.76
C SER A 157 -12.37 -5.41 4.16
N ALA A 158 -11.61 -5.18 3.09
CA ALA A 158 -11.66 -3.95 2.31
C ALA A 158 -13.05 -3.69 1.70
N GLY A 159 -13.80 -4.73 1.33
CA GLY A 159 -15.17 -4.60 0.82
C GLY A 159 -16.15 -4.12 1.88
N GLU A 160 -16.07 -4.67 3.10
CA GLU A 160 -16.83 -4.19 4.25
C GLU A 160 -16.46 -2.76 4.63
N PHE A 161 -15.16 -2.46 4.71
CA PHE A 161 -14.68 -1.10 4.99
C PHE A 161 -15.21 -0.11 3.96
N TYR A 162 -15.12 -0.43 2.67
CA TYR A 162 -15.64 0.42 1.60
C TYR A 162 -17.16 0.64 1.72
N SER A 163 -17.93 -0.42 1.97
CA SER A 163 -19.38 -0.33 2.22
C SER A 163 -19.71 0.55 3.44
N MET A 164 -18.85 0.58 4.48
CA MET A 164 -19.06 1.43 5.66
C MET A 164 -18.93 2.92 5.37
N ILE A 165 -17.96 3.30 4.53
CA ILE A 165 -17.59 4.70 4.30
C ILE A 165 -18.18 5.29 3.01
N SER A 166 -18.64 4.45 2.09
CA SER A 166 -19.17 4.88 0.80
C SER A 166 -20.45 5.70 0.98
N GLU A 167 -20.53 6.83 0.27
CA GLU A 167 -21.77 7.61 0.14
C GLU A 167 -22.64 7.13 -1.03
N SER A 168 -22.07 6.31 -1.92
CA SER A 168 -22.77 5.69 -3.03
C SER A 168 -23.31 4.32 -2.62
N PRO A 169 -24.58 3.99 -2.93
CA PRO A 169 -25.15 2.71 -2.60
C PRO A 169 -24.45 1.59 -3.39
N VAL A 170 -23.84 0.67 -2.66
CA VAL A 170 -23.24 -0.56 -3.19
C VAL A 170 -23.73 -1.74 -2.34
N SER A 171 -24.23 -2.78 -2.99
CA SER A 171 -24.62 -4.02 -2.33
C SER A 171 -23.37 -4.82 -1.99
N LEU A 172 -23.29 -5.30 -0.75
CA LEU A 172 -22.23 -6.18 -0.28
C LEU A 172 -22.83 -7.55 0.04
N TYR A 173 -22.33 -8.59 -0.63
CA TYR A 173 -22.91 -9.93 -0.54
C TYR A 173 -21.83 -10.99 -0.40
N GLY A 174 -21.99 -11.89 0.57
CA GLY A 174 -21.16 -13.06 0.73
C GLY A 174 -21.58 -14.15 -0.25
N VAL A 175 -20.61 -14.72 -0.96
CA VAL A 175 -20.86 -15.71 -2.03
C VAL A 175 -20.33 -17.10 -1.71
N ASP A 176 -19.89 -17.35 -0.48
CA ASP A 176 -19.39 -18.66 -0.04
C ASP A 176 -20.51 -19.63 0.36
N ASP A 177 -20.18 -20.93 0.38
CA ASP A 177 -21.04 -21.94 0.99
C ASP A 177 -20.64 -22.14 2.46
N PRO A 178 -21.55 -21.92 3.43
CA PRO A 178 -21.21 -22.02 4.84
C PRO A 178 -20.68 -23.39 5.27
N SER A 179 -21.19 -24.48 4.67
CA SER A 179 -20.84 -25.83 5.07
C SER A 179 -19.42 -26.17 4.61
N LEU A 180 -19.11 -25.89 3.34
CA LEU A 180 -17.79 -26.12 2.77
C LEU A 180 -16.73 -25.19 3.37
N TYR A 181 -17.06 -23.92 3.62
CA TYR A 181 -16.16 -23.01 4.30
C TYR A 181 -15.85 -23.51 5.72
N GLN A 182 -16.87 -23.91 6.48
CA GLN A 182 -16.65 -24.44 7.83
C GLN A 182 -15.81 -25.71 7.82
N GLU A 183 -16.08 -26.65 6.90
CA GLU A 183 -15.27 -27.85 6.74
C GLU A 183 -13.81 -27.50 6.42
N ASN A 184 -13.59 -26.51 5.53
CA ASN A 184 -12.27 -26.04 5.15
C ASN A 184 -11.52 -25.45 6.35
N VAL A 185 -12.21 -24.69 7.21
CA VAL A 185 -11.67 -24.11 8.46
C VAL A 185 -11.33 -25.20 9.49
N GLU A 186 -12.16 -26.23 9.65
CA GLU A 186 -11.85 -27.32 10.60
C GLU A 186 -10.61 -28.11 10.17
N VAL A 187 -10.45 -28.39 8.87
CA VAL A 187 -9.25 -29.03 8.34
C VAL A 187 -8.01 -28.15 8.52
N PHE A 188 -8.16 -26.83 8.35
CA PHE A 188 -7.08 -25.89 8.63
C PHE A 188 -6.64 -25.94 10.10
N LYS A 189 -7.59 -25.96 11.05
CA LYS A 189 -7.29 -26.08 12.49
C LYS A 189 -6.48 -27.34 12.81
N ASP A 190 -6.86 -28.50 12.25
CA ASP A 190 -6.10 -29.75 12.43
C ASP A 190 -4.65 -29.65 11.94
N LEU A 191 -4.41 -28.91 10.85
CA LEU A 191 -3.05 -28.63 10.36
C LEU A 191 -2.29 -27.69 11.29
N ILE A 192 -2.98 -26.68 11.86
CA ILE A 192 -2.38 -25.75 12.81
C ILE A 192 -1.92 -26.46 14.09
N ASP A 193 -2.71 -27.39 14.62
CA ASP A 193 -2.37 -28.15 15.82
C ASP A 193 -1.07 -28.95 15.64
N LYS A 194 -0.78 -29.38 14.41
CA LYS A 194 0.43 -30.14 14.04
C LYS A 194 1.58 -29.26 13.54
N LYS A 195 1.38 -27.94 13.41
CA LYS A 195 2.25 -27.05 12.64
C LYS A 195 3.69 -26.99 13.13
N LEU A 196 3.90 -26.93 14.45
CA LEU A 196 5.25 -26.87 15.04
C LEU A 196 6.06 -28.11 14.68
N GLN A 197 5.44 -29.29 14.80
CA GLN A 197 6.09 -30.55 14.45
C GLN A 197 6.27 -30.67 12.93
N ILE A 198 5.28 -30.27 12.12
CA ILE A 198 5.43 -30.21 10.64
C ILE A 198 6.64 -29.37 10.25
N ARG A 199 6.83 -28.20 10.86
CA ARG A 199 7.99 -27.32 10.59
C ARG A 199 9.30 -27.94 11.02
N GLN A 200 9.34 -28.59 12.17
CA GLN A 200 10.53 -29.28 12.64
C GLN A 200 10.96 -30.35 11.64
N GLU A 201 10.02 -31.20 11.20
CA GLU A 201 10.32 -32.27 10.24
C GLU A 201 10.68 -31.73 8.85
N LEU A 202 9.97 -30.70 8.36
CA LEU A 202 10.32 -30.05 7.09
C LEU A 202 11.70 -29.38 7.15
N LYS A 203 12.10 -28.84 8.31
CA LYS A 203 13.44 -28.27 8.52
C LYS A 203 14.50 -29.36 8.46
N ALA A 204 14.27 -30.51 9.10
CA ALA A 204 15.16 -31.67 9.01
C ALA A 204 15.29 -32.15 7.56
N LEU A 205 14.18 -32.28 6.83
CA LEU A 205 14.17 -32.71 5.43
C LEU A 205 14.93 -31.72 4.51
N LYS A 206 14.73 -30.42 4.69
CA LYS A 206 15.46 -29.38 3.96
C LYS A 206 16.96 -29.37 4.28
N ALA A 207 17.34 -29.67 5.53
CA ALA A 207 18.74 -29.81 5.89
C ALA A 207 19.39 -31.02 5.19
N THR A 208 18.71 -32.16 5.16
CA THR A 208 19.14 -33.35 4.40
C THR A 208 19.28 -33.03 2.92
N LEU A 209 18.29 -32.34 2.32
CA LEU A 209 18.38 -31.90 0.93
C LEU A 209 19.61 -31.05 0.67
N HIS A 210 19.87 -30.05 1.52
CA HIS A 210 21.02 -29.18 1.34
C HIS A 210 22.35 -29.97 1.39
N GLU A 211 22.48 -30.94 2.29
CA GLU A 211 23.64 -31.83 2.32
C GLU A 211 23.76 -32.67 1.04
N LEU A 212 22.65 -33.22 0.54
CA LEU A 212 22.62 -33.93 -0.74
C LEU A 212 23.04 -33.03 -1.91
N GLU A 213 22.58 -31.78 -1.95
CA GLU A 213 22.96 -30.82 -3.00
C GLU A 213 24.47 -30.57 -3.00
N THR A 214 25.11 -30.47 -1.82
CA THR A 214 26.57 -30.30 -1.73
C THR A 214 27.37 -31.51 -2.20
N LYS A 215 26.81 -32.73 -2.11
CA LYS A 215 27.50 -33.98 -2.44
C LYS A 215 27.20 -34.49 -3.85
N VAL A 216 25.99 -34.25 -4.36
CA VAL A 216 25.50 -34.81 -5.64
C VAL A 216 25.70 -33.81 -6.78
N TYR A 217 25.40 -32.52 -6.57
CA TYR A 217 25.51 -31.55 -7.66
C TYR A 217 26.95 -31.22 -8.02
N SER A 218 27.23 -31.14 -9.31
CA SER A 218 28.47 -30.56 -9.82
C SER A 218 28.62 -29.09 -9.40
N PRO A 219 29.87 -28.56 -9.34
CA PRO A 219 30.12 -27.19 -8.92
C PRO A 219 29.30 -26.13 -9.67
N LYS A 220 29.05 -26.34 -10.96
CA LYS A 220 28.28 -25.39 -11.78
C LYS A 220 26.80 -25.37 -11.43
N LEU A 221 26.24 -26.54 -11.09
CA LEU A 221 24.85 -26.66 -10.67
C LEU A 221 24.66 -26.09 -9.24
N GLN A 222 25.63 -26.30 -8.35
CA GLN A 222 25.65 -25.64 -7.03
C GLN A 222 25.70 -24.12 -7.15
N GLU A 223 26.54 -23.58 -8.04
CA GLU A 223 26.60 -22.14 -8.30
C GLU A 223 25.25 -21.58 -8.78
N LEU A 224 24.58 -22.29 -9.71
CA LEU A 224 23.25 -21.92 -10.19
C LEU A 224 22.21 -21.89 -9.05
N VAL A 225 22.16 -22.95 -8.23
CA VAL A 225 21.23 -23.06 -7.09
C VAL A 225 21.52 -21.98 -6.04
N SER A 226 22.79 -21.72 -5.75
CA SER A 226 23.21 -20.67 -4.82
C SER A 226 22.80 -19.28 -5.29
N LYS A 227 23.05 -18.93 -6.57
CA LYS A 227 22.63 -17.65 -7.14
C LYS A 227 21.10 -17.49 -7.13
N LYS A 228 20.36 -18.56 -7.41
CA LYS A 228 18.89 -18.55 -7.31
C LYS A 228 18.42 -18.28 -5.87
N LEU A 229 19.06 -18.90 -4.87
CA LEU A 229 18.71 -18.70 -3.46
C LEU A 229 19.02 -17.26 -3.01
N LEU A 230 20.20 -16.74 -3.34
CA LEU A 230 20.59 -15.35 -3.04
C LEU A 230 19.60 -14.34 -3.65
N HIS A 231 19.18 -14.57 -4.90
CA HIS A 231 18.19 -13.70 -5.54
C HIS A 231 16.84 -13.79 -4.83
N LYS A 232 16.37 -15.02 -4.53
CA LYS A 232 15.10 -15.24 -3.82
C LYS A 232 15.08 -14.58 -2.43
N ASN A 233 16.22 -14.53 -1.75
CA ASN A 233 16.36 -13.89 -0.43
C ASN A 233 16.57 -12.37 -0.52
N GLY A 234 16.75 -11.80 -1.72
CA GLY A 234 17.04 -10.39 -1.92
C GLY A 234 18.50 -10.00 -1.66
N ASP A 235 19.40 -10.96 -1.45
CA ASP A 235 20.83 -10.74 -1.21
C ASP A 235 21.56 -10.23 -2.45
N ILE A 236 21.06 -10.57 -3.64
CA ILE A 236 21.51 -10.03 -4.93
C ILE A 236 20.34 -9.43 -5.71
N LYS A 237 20.64 -8.39 -6.48
CA LYS A 237 19.65 -7.74 -7.34
C LYS A 237 19.32 -8.61 -8.55
N PHE A 238 18.12 -8.42 -9.09
CA PHE A 238 17.71 -9.05 -10.35
C PHE A 238 18.75 -8.86 -11.47
N THR A 239 19.33 -7.67 -11.61
CA THR A 239 20.35 -7.40 -12.65
C THR A 239 21.58 -8.29 -12.50
N GLU A 240 22.06 -8.54 -11.27
CA GLU A 240 23.20 -9.43 -11.03
C GLU A 240 22.82 -10.89 -11.32
N TYR A 241 21.62 -11.30 -10.91
CA TYR A 241 21.11 -12.64 -11.20
C TYR A 241 20.96 -12.87 -12.71
N TRP A 242 20.40 -11.90 -13.42
CA TRP A 242 20.20 -11.93 -14.87
C TRP A 242 21.52 -11.94 -15.65
N ASP A 243 22.50 -11.14 -15.25
CA ASP A 243 23.82 -11.13 -15.90
C ASP A 243 24.50 -12.51 -15.82
N TYR A 244 24.40 -13.18 -14.65
CA TYR A 244 24.86 -14.56 -14.50
C TYR A 244 24.08 -15.54 -15.39
N PHE A 245 22.75 -15.48 -15.35
CA PHE A 245 21.87 -16.38 -16.10
C PHE A 245 22.02 -16.26 -17.61
N SER A 246 22.04 -15.04 -18.13
CA SER A 246 22.18 -14.75 -19.56
C SER A 246 23.56 -15.14 -20.09
N THR A 247 24.62 -14.94 -19.30
CA THR A 247 25.98 -15.40 -19.65
C THR A 247 26.03 -16.93 -19.72
N LEU A 248 25.51 -17.61 -18.69
CA LEU A 248 25.49 -19.07 -18.66
C LEU A 248 24.65 -19.67 -19.79
N ALA A 249 23.51 -19.05 -20.10
CA ALA A 249 22.67 -19.47 -21.21
C ALA A 249 23.40 -19.34 -22.55
N LYS A 250 24.15 -18.25 -22.77
CA LYS A 250 24.99 -18.07 -23.95
C LYS A 250 26.10 -19.12 -24.03
N GLU A 251 26.77 -19.44 -22.92
CA GLU A 251 27.78 -20.50 -22.85
C GLU A 251 27.21 -21.89 -23.20
N LYS A 252 25.93 -22.13 -22.84
CA LYS A 252 25.24 -23.41 -23.05
C LYS A 252 24.39 -23.47 -24.33
N GLY A 253 24.33 -22.39 -25.09
CA GLY A 253 23.51 -22.31 -26.30
C GLY A 253 21.99 -22.34 -26.05
N VAL A 254 21.55 -21.95 -24.85
CA VAL A 254 20.13 -21.81 -24.50
C VAL A 254 19.68 -20.40 -24.85
N ASP A 255 18.74 -20.30 -25.77
CA ASP A 255 18.26 -19.02 -26.30
C ASP A 255 17.05 -18.50 -25.51
N TYR A 256 17.25 -17.44 -24.74
CA TYR A 256 16.19 -16.78 -23.97
C TYR A 256 15.21 -16.00 -24.85
N THR A 257 15.54 -15.70 -26.12
CA THR A 257 14.66 -14.91 -27.01
C THR A 257 13.39 -15.67 -27.43
N LYS A 258 13.35 -16.99 -27.18
CA LYS A 258 12.17 -17.84 -27.33
C LYS A 258 11.06 -17.52 -26.34
N TYR A 259 11.37 -16.79 -25.28
CA TYR A 259 10.47 -16.41 -24.19
C TYR A 259 10.15 -14.90 -24.33
N PRO A 260 8.97 -14.53 -24.86
CA PRO A 260 8.70 -13.15 -25.26
C PRO A 260 8.80 -12.12 -24.14
N ASN A 261 8.28 -12.43 -22.95
CA ASN A 261 8.30 -11.51 -21.80
C ASN A 261 9.68 -11.45 -21.14
N LEU A 262 10.39 -12.57 -21.08
CA LEU A 262 11.78 -12.60 -20.63
C LEU A 262 12.69 -11.80 -21.57
N LYS A 263 12.46 -11.88 -22.88
CA LYS A 263 13.15 -11.05 -23.87
C LYS A 263 12.86 -9.56 -23.64
N LYS A 264 11.58 -9.18 -23.49
CA LYS A 264 11.21 -7.79 -23.16
C LYS A 264 11.94 -7.30 -21.91
N LEU A 265 11.97 -8.12 -20.85
CA LEU A 265 12.68 -7.79 -19.62
C LEU A 265 14.19 -7.59 -19.85
N ALA A 266 14.83 -8.48 -20.62
CA ALA A 266 16.24 -8.34 -21.00
C ALA A 266 16.49 -7.03 -21.76
N ASP A 267 15.67 -6.75 -22.78
CA ASP A 267 15.73 -5.53 -23.57
C ASP A 267 15.55 -4.27 -22.68
N THR A 268 14.65 -4.32 -21.68
CA THR A 268 14.49 -3.19 -20.73
C THR A 268 15.71 -2.96 -19.85
N VAL A 269 16.38 -4.03 -19.40
CA VAL A 269 17.62 -3.91 -18.60
C VAL A 269 18.74 -3.30 -19.43
N ASP A 270 18.80 -3.60 -20.72
CA ASP A 270 19.80 -3.02 -21.62
C ASP A 270 19.50 -1.55 -21.93
N LEU A 271 18.23 -1.18 -22.18
CA LEU A 271 17.81 0.23 -22.32
C LEU A 271 18.12 1.03 -21.06
N GLU A 272 17.84 0.49 -19.86
CA GLU A 272 18.09 1.15 -18.58
C GLU A 272 19.56 1.58 -18.42
N LYS A 273 20.51 0.76 -18.91
CA LYS A 273 21.95 1.04 -18.85
C LYS A 273 22.35 2.24 -19.74
N GLU A 274 21.59 2.54 -20.78
CA GLU A 274 21.88 3.62 -21.73
C GLU A 274 21.26 4.98 -21.31
N ILE A 275 20.29 4.98 -20.40
CA ILE A 275 19.51 6.17 -20.05
C ILE A 275 20.22 7.01 -18.98
N ASN A 276 20.42 8.30 -19.28
CA ASN A 276 20.68 9.29 -18.24
C ASN A 276 19.35 9.86 -17.72
N PHE A 277 18.81 9.27 -16.64
CA PHE A 277 17.51 9.65 -16.06
C PHE A 277 17.38 11.13 -15.69
N LYS A 278 18.46 11.76 -15.24
CA LYS A 278 18.45 13.19 -14.92
C LYS A 278 18.23 14.02 -16.19
N LYS A 279 19.00 13.72 -17.25
CA LYS A 279 18.83 14.36 -18.55
C LYS A 279 17.47 14.04 -19.16
N ALA A 280 16.96 12.82 -19.03
CA ALA A 280 15.64 12.46 -19.53
C ALA A 280 14.54 13.35 -18.92
N GLY A 281 14.64 13.67 -17.62
CA GLY A 281 13.75 14.65 -16.97
C GLY A 281 13.87 16.06 -17.53
N GLU A 282 15.10 16.56 -17.68
CA GLU A 282 15.38 17.89 -18.26
C GLU A 282 14.88 18.00 -19.71
N GLU A 283 15.13 16.96 -20.52
CA GLU A 283 14.70 16.82 -21.91
C GLU A 283 13.18 16.71 -22.03
N ARG A 284 12.49 15.97 -21.13
CA ARG A 284 11.03 15.91 -21.09
C ARG A 284 10.42 17.30 -20.91
N ASP A 285 10.92 18.05 -19.93
CA ASP A 285 10.38 19.38 -19.63
C ASP A 285 10.65 20.34 -20.79
N ALA A 286 11.81 20.23 -21.46
CA ALA A 286 12.11 20.98 -22.67
C ALA A 286 11.20 20.58 -23.85
N LEU A 287 10.95 19.28 -24.03
CA LEU A 287 10.08 18.75 -25.08
C LEU A 287 8.64 19.24 -24.91
N ILE A 288 8.09 19.17 -23.69
CA ILE A 288 6.74 19.67 -23.39
C ILE A 288 6.63 21.18 -23.70
N ARG A 289 7.66 21.97 -23.38
CA ARG A 289 7.69 23.41 -23.70
C ARG A 289 7.68 23.66 -25.20
N GLU A 290 8.47 22.91 -25.96
CA GLU A 290 8.54 23.05 -27.43
C GLU A 290 7.23 22.59 -28.09
N LEU A 291 6.67 21.45 -27.66
CA LEU A 291 5.37 20.97 -28.10
C LEU A 291 4.26 21.99 -27.80
N GLY A 292 4.28 22.61 -26.62
CA GLY A 292 3.33 23.66 -26.25
C GLY A 292 3.33 24.89 -27.18
N GLN A 293 4.44 25.14 -27.89
CA GLN A 293 4.58 26.23 -28.85
C GLN A 293 4.22 25.82 -30.28
N LYS A 294 4.43 24.53 -30.63
CA LYS A 294 4.32 24.02 -32.01
C LYS A 294 3.03 23.25 -32.30
N LEU A 295 2.39 22.66 -31.28
CA LEU A 295 1.21 21.83 -31.48
C LEU A 295 -0.02 22.66 -31.89
N PRO A 296 -0.84 22.17 -32.84
CA PRO A 296 -2.19 22.69 -33.05
C PRO A 296 -3.04 22.58 -31.79
N LYS A 297 -4.05 23.45 -31.65
CA LYS A 297 -4.92 23.53 -30.47
C LYS A 297 -5.49 22.17 -30.03
N ALA A 298 -5.98 21.37 -30.97
CA ALA A 298 -6.58 20.07 -30.66
C ALA A 298 -5.57 19.07 -30.06
N ASP A 299 -4.32 19.07 -30.53
CA ASP A 299 -3.28 18.18 -30.03
C ASP A 299 -2.64 18.71 -28.74
N LEU A 300 -2.61 20.04 -28.58
CA LEU A 300 -2.26 20.67 -27.31
C LEU A 300 -3.26 20.30 -26.20
N GLU A 301 -4.56 20.28 -26.49
CA GLU A 301 -5.60 19.83 -25.56
C GLU A 301 -5.37 18.37 -25.11
N LYS A 302 -4.98 17.48 -26.05
CA LYS A 302 -4.60 16.10 -25.72
C LYS A 302 -3.37 16.04 -24.80
N LEU A 303 -2.33 16.82 -25.07
CA LEU A 303 -1.14 16.88 -24.22
C LEU A 303 -1.48 17.33 -22.80
N VAL A 304 -2.29 18.38 -22.66
CA VAL A 304 -2.71 18.91 -21.36
C VAL A 304 -3.54 17.88 -20.60
N LEU A 305 -4.48 17.20 -21.27
CA LEU A 305 -5.28 16.16 -20.65
C LEU A 305 -4.41 14.99 -20.17
N ALA A 306 -3.51 14.50 -21.01
CA ALA A 306 -2.59 13.42 -20.67
C ALA A 306 -1.67 13.81 -19.50
N ALA A 307 -1.12 15.02 -19.49
CA ALA A 307 -0.29 15.52 -18.40
C ALA A 307 -1.06 15.63 -17.08
N LEU A 308 -2.32 16.09 -17.11
CA LEU A 308 -3.19 16.16 -15.93
C LEU A 308 -3.53 14.76 -15.41
N GLN A 309 -3.90 13.83 -16.30
CA GLN A 309 -4.19 12.45 -15.94
C GLN A 309 -2.96 11.74 -15.36
N TYR A 310 -1.77 11.99 -15.92
CA TYR A 310 -0.52 11.45 -15.41
C TYR A 310 -0.19 12.02 -14.02
N LYS A 311 -0.32 13.34 -13.81
CA LYS A 311 -0.14 13.97 -12.49
C LYS A 311 -1.13 13.44 -11.44
N GLN A 312 -2.31 13.03 -11.87
CA GLN A 312 -3.34 12.40 -11.04
C GLN A 312 -3.18 10.87 -10.90
N SER A 313 -2.12 10.27 -11.46
CA SER A 313 -1.90 8.81 -11.49
C SER A 313 -3.03 8.00 -12.14
N LYS A 314 -3.81 8.64 -13.02
CA LYS A 314 -4.92 8.01 -13.76
C LYS A 314 -4.44 7.23 -14.98
N ILE A 315 -3.33 7.64 -15.57
CA ILE A 315 -2.65 6.91 -16.64
C ILE A 315 -1.25 6.54 -16.18
N THR A 316 -0.70 5.48 -16.77
CA THR A 316 0.64 4.99 -16.47
C THR A 316 1.72 5.91 -17.07
N PRO A 317 2.95 5.88 -16.52
CA PRO A 317 4.11 6.49 -17.19
C PRO A 317 4.23 6.09 -18.67
N GLY A 318 4.08 4.82 -19.02
CA GLY A 318 4.13 4.34 -20.41
C GLY A 318 3.06 4.98 -21.30
N SER A 319 1.81 5.07 -20.85
CA SER A 319 0.74 5.72 -21.61
C SER A 319 1.00 7.21 -21.85
N PHE A 320 1.52 7.92 -20.84
CA PHE A 320 1.90 9.32 -20.98
C PHE A 320 3.06 9.51 -21.97
N HIS A 321 4.12 8.69 -21.84
CA HIS A 321 5.30 8.76 -22.69
C HIS A 321 5.06 8.30 -24.12
N TYR A 322 4.15 7.34 -24.32
CA TYR A 322 3.63 6.98 -25.63
C TYR A 322 2.92 8.18 -26.28
N THR A 323 2.01 8.84 -25.54
CA THR A 323 1.32 10.05 -26.04
C THR A 323 2.31 11.16 -26.39
N LEU A 324 3.32 11.40 -25.55
CA LEU A 324 4.36 12.38 -25.79
C LEU A 324 5.14 12.07 -27.09
N SER A 325 5.45 10.80 -27.33
CA SER A 325 6.15 10.35 -28.53
C SER A 325 5.28 10.48 -29.78
N GLN A 326 4.00 10.13 -29.72
CA GLN A 326 3.03 10.29 -30.82
C GLN A 326 2.87 11.76 -31.22
N LEU A 327 2.70 12.65 -30.24
CA LEU A 327 2.57 14.09 -30.51
C LEU A 327 3.85 14.67 -31.10
N SER A 328 5.02 14.16 -30.70
CA SER A 328 6.32 14.59 -31.23
C SER A 328 6.54 14.19 -32.70
N GLN A 329 5.92 13.11 -33.17
CA GLN A 329 5.96 12.72 -34.59
C GLN A 329 5.14 13.66 -35.49
N GLY A 330 4.12 14.31 -34.95
CA GLY A 330 3.22 15.21 -35.68
C GLY A 330 3.78 16.62 -35.93
N VAL A 331 4.98 16.93 -35.43
CA VAL A 331 5.59 18.26 -35.50
C VAL A 331 7.08 18.18 -35.84
N ASP A 332 7.63 19.26 -36.39
CA ASP A 332 9.06 19.37 -36.72
C ASP A 332 9.90 19.57 -35.45
N ILE A 333 10.28 18.45 -34.80
CA ILE A 333 11.16 18.40 -33.63
C ILE A 333 12.37 17.52 -33.96
N ASN A 334 13.58 18.04 -33.70
CA ASN A 334 14.80 17.27 -33.90
C ASN A 334 14.98 16.21 -32.78
N PRO A 335 14.86 14.90 -33.05
CA PRO A 335 14.97 13.86 -32.04
C PRO A 335 16.34 13.80 -31.36
N LEU A 336 17.40 14.27 -32.02
CA LEU A 336 18.76 14.24 -31.48
C LEU A 336 18.91 15.09 -30.21
N ASN A 337 18.08 16.12 -30.04
CA ASN A 337 18.05 16.97 -28.84
C ASN A 337 17.41 16.28 -27.63
N TYR A 338 16.75 15.13 -27.86
CA TYR A 338 15.85 14.47 -26.92
C TYR A 338 16.18 12.98 -26.76
N LYS A 339 17.46 12.61 -26.93
CA LYS A 339 17.89 11.21 -26.92
C LYS A 339 17.49 10.47 -25.63
N ASN A 340 17.72 11.06 -24.45
CA ASN A 340 17.47 10.38 -23.18
C ASN A 340 15.98 10.21 -22.90
N ILE A 341 15.15 11.20 -23.28
CA ILE A 341 13.69 11.08 -23.14
C ILE A 341 13.07 10.10 -24.14
N ILE A 342 13.66 9.93 -25.33
CA ILE A 342 13.24 8.89 -26.27
C ILE A 342 13.56 7.51 -25.69
N LEU A 343 14.80 7.28 -25.27
CA LEU A 343 15.20 6.00 -24.64
C LEU A 343 14.37 5.70 -23.38
N TYR A 344 14.08 6.71 -22.56
CA TYR A 344 13.21 6.55 -21.40
C TYR A 344 11.78 6.19 -21.81
N SER A 345 11.24 6.81 -22.86
CA SER A 345 9.91 6.50 -23.39
C SER A 345 9.84 5.05 -23.90
N GLU A 346 10.87 4.59 -24.62
CA GLU A 346 10.99 3.20 -25.06
C GLU A 346 11.07 2.24 -23.86
N TYR A 347 11.94 2.53 -22.89
CA TYR A 347 12.12 1.74 -21.67
C TYR A 347 10.80 1.56 -20.92
N VAL A 348 10.09 2.65 -20.65
CA VAL A 348 8.89 2.60 -19.80
C VAL A 348 7.70 1.94 -20.51
N VAL A 349 7.55 2.17 -21.82
CA VAL A 349 6.52 1.52 -22.63
C VAL A 349 6.78 0.02 -22.77
N LEU A 350 8.04 -0.37 -22.98
CA LEU A 350 8.45 -1.77 -23.06
C LEU A 350 8.31 -2.48 -21.71
N TYR A 351 8.73 -1.84 -20.62
CA TYR A 351 8.59 -2.36 -19.26
C TYR A 351 7.13 -2.63 -18.89
N GLU A 352 6.23 -1.67 -19.19
CA GLU A 352 4.80 -1.84 -18.94
C GLU A 352 4.13 -2.85 -19.87
N SER A 353 4.77 -3.22 -20.99
CA SER A 353 4.29 -4.25 -21.92
C SER A 353 4.58 -5.68 -21.46
N ILE A 354 5.37 -5.85 -20.40
CA ILE A 354 5.72 -7.16 -19.86
C ILE A 354 4.48 -7.73 -19.20
N ASP A 355 4.05 -8.90 -19.69
CA ASP A 355 3.02 -9.68 -19.01
C ASP A 355 3.63 -10.28 -17.74
N LEU A 356 3.34 -9.64 -16.61
CA LEU A 356 3.85 -10.03 -15.31
C LEU A 356 3.34 -11.39 -14.85
N ILE A 357 2.27 -11.94 -15.44
CA ILE A 357 1.85 -13.31 -15.11
C ILE A 357 2.72 -14.29 -15.88
N THR A 358 2.74 -14.15 -17.20
CA THR A 358 3.40 -15.08 -18.10
C THR A 358 4.91 -15.07 -17.91
N ILE A 359 5.51 -13.95 -17.48
CA ILE A 359 6.97 -13.88 -17.29
C ILE A 359 7.49 -14.83 -16.21
N PHE A 360 6.74 -15.09 -15.13
CA PHE A 360 7.21 -16.03 -14.10
C PHE A 360 7.28 -17.46 -14.64
N ASP A 361 6.31 -17.85 -15.47
CA ASP A 361 6.29 -19.14 -16.15
C ASP A 361 7.44 -19.24 -17.17
N GLU A 362 7.67 -18.17 -17.94
CA GLU A 362 8.78 -18.11 -18.89
C GLU A 362 10.14 -18.22 -18.20
N VAL A 363 10.34 -17.51 -17.09
CA VAL A 363 11.57 -17.61 -16.28
C VAL A 363 11.75 -19.04 -15.79
N GLU A 364 10.72 -19.65 -15.21
CA GLU A 364 10.80 -21.03 -14.73
C GLU A 364 11.14 -22.03 -15.85
N LEU A 365 10.49 -21.92 -17.02
CA LEU A 365 10.76 -22.77 -18.18
C LEU A 365 12.18 -22.57 -18.72
N PHE A 366 12.66 -21.34 -18.75
CA PHE A 366 14.02 -21.01 -19.15
C PHE A 366 15.05 -21.57 -18.15
N GLU A 367 14.82 -21.39 -16.84
CA GLU A 367 15.66 -21.96 -15.79
C GLU A 367 15.75 -23.49 -15.88
N ASN A 368 14.62 -24.16 -16.10
CA ASN A 368 14.57 -25.61 -16.26
C ASN A 368 15.32 -26.06 -17.52
N SER A 369 15.14 -25.35 -18.65
CA SER A 369 15.88 -25.62 -19.88
C SER A 369 17.39 -25.48 -19.68
N LEU A 370 17.83 -24.48 -18.92
CA LEU A 370 19.23 -24.28 -18.59
C LEU A 370 19.77 -25.39 -17.69
N LYS A 371 19.04 -25.75 -16.62
CA LYS A 371 19.40 -26.84 -15.70
C LYS A 371 19.58 -28.17 -16.42
N GLU A 372 18.71 -28.49 -17.38
CA GLU A 372 18.84 -29.72 -18.17
C GLU A 372 20.18 -29.83 -18.91
N THR A 373 20.76 -28.71 -19.34
CA THR A 373 22.10 -28.69 -19.97
C THR A 373 23.26 -28.84 -18.98
N LEU A 374 22.99 -28.72 -17.68
CA LEU A 374 23.99 -28.79 -16.60
C LEU A 374 24.06 -30.17 -15.95
N TYR A 375 22.99 -30.97 -16.03
CA TYR A 375 22.99 -32.32 -15.48
C TYR A 375 24.01 -33.22 -16.17
N LYS A 376 24.92 -33.80 -15.38
CA LYS A 376 25.95 -34.75 -15.81
C LYS A 376 25.58 -36.19 -15.48
N THR A 377 24.73 -36.40 -14.47
CA THR A 377 24.32 -37.72 -14.00
C THR A 377 22.81 -37.77 -13.78
N GLN A 378 22.24 -38.98 -13.76
CA GLN A 378 20.83 -39.16 -13.42
C GLN A 378 20.55 -38.73 -11.97
N ASP A 379 21.49 -38.96 -11.04
CA ASP A 379 21.35 -38.57 -9.64
C ASP A 379 21.23 -37.04 -9.47
N GLU A 380 21.92 -36.23 -10.28
CA GLU A 380 21.76 -34.77 -10.28
C GLU A 380 20.35 -34.35 -10.74
N ARG A 381 19.82 -35.00 -11.79
CA ARG A 381 18.46 -34.74 -12.27
C ARG A 381 17.42 -35.18 -11.24
N ASP A 382 17.58 -36.36 -10.66
CA ASP A 382 16.67 -36.92 -9.65
C ASP A 382 16.64 -36.03 -8.39
N LEU A 383 17.80 -35.55 -7.92
CA LEU A 383 17.86 -34.62 -6.79
C LEU A 383 17.16 -33.30 -7.10
N SER A 384 17.29 -32.75 -8.31
CA SER A 384 16.57 -31.52 -8.66
C SER A 384 15.05 -31.71 -8.70
N GLN A 385 14.57 -32.87 -9.16
CA GLN A 385 13.14 -33.20 -9.14
C GLN A 385 12.64 -33.37 -7.69
N LEU A 386 13.41 -34.09 -6.87
CA LEU A 386 13.14 -34.29 -5.45
C LEU A 386 13.05 -32.96 -4.69
N THR A 387 14.00 -32.03 -4.93
CA THR A 387 13.97 -30.68 -4.33
C THR A 387 12.69 -29.91 -4.72
N HIS A 388 12.23 -30.03 -5.98
CA HIS A 388 10.99 -29.39 -6.40
C HIS A 388 9.75 -30.00 -5.71
N CYS A 389 9.62 -31.33 -5.69
CA CYS A 389 8.53 -32.00 -4.99
C CYS A 389 8.51 -31.68 -3.48
N ILE A 390 9.67 -31.63 -2.82
CA ILE A 390 9.75 -31.27 -1.39
C ILE A 390 9.34 -29.82 -1.14
N ASN A 391 9.66 -28.88 -2.05
CA ASN A 391 9.20 -27.50 -1.93
C ASN A 391 7.67 -27.41 -2.02
N ILE A 392 7.06 -28.11 -2.99
CA ILE A 392 5.61 -28.20 -3.14
C ILE A 392 4.95 -28.85 -1.92
N LEU A 393 5.50 -29.98 -1.44
CA LEU A 393 5.02 -30.64 -0.24
C LEU A 393 5.12 -29.73 0.99
N SER A 394 6.22 -28.98 1.11
CA SER A 394 6.42 -28.01 2.19
C SER A 394 5.35 -26.92 2.17
N GLN A 395 4.99 -26.41 0.99
CA GLN A 395 3.93 -25.39 0.83
C GLN A 395 2.53 -25.98 1.05
N LEU A 396 2.30 -27.23 0.61
CA LEU A 396 1.07 -27.97 0.87
C LEU A 396 0.83 -28.07 2.38
N LEU A 397 1.82 -28.57 3.12
CA LEU A 397 1.74 -28.77 4.58
C LEU A 397 1.73 -27.47 5.39
N ASP A 398 2.31 -26.38 4.89
CA ASP A 398 2.29 -25.06 5.53
C ASP A 398 1.11 -24.18 5.05
N THR A 399 0.17 -24.73 4.28
CA THR A 399 -1.02 -24.03 3.77
C THR A 399 -0.72 -22.77 2.93
N SER A 400 0.42 -22.77 2.23
CA SER A 400 0.94 -21.65 1.42
C SER A 400 1.10 -21.97 -0.08
N LEU A 401 0.55 -23.11 -0.51
CA LEU A 401 0.57 -23.56 -1.90
C LEU A 401 -0.37 -22.69 -2.74
N ASN A 402 0.13 -22.17 -3.86
CA ASN A 402 -0.71 -21.45 -4.82
C ASN A 402 -1.44 -22.44 -5.75
N SER A 403 -2.38 -21.93 -6.55
CA SER A 403 -3.20 -22.77 -7.44
C SER A 403 -2.39 -23.51 -8.51
N LYS A 404 -1.36 -22.88 -9.08
CA LYS A 404 -0.50 -23.49 -10.11
C LYS A 404 0.28 -24.68 -9.52
N ASP A 405 0.88 -24.50 -8.36
CA ASP A 405 1.65 -25.54 -7.67
C ASP A 405 0.74 -26.67 -7.16
N TYR A 406 -0.52 -26.36 -6.79
CA TYR A 406 -1.51 -27.38 -6.47
C TYR A 406 -1.88 -28.23 -7.70
N GLU A 407 -2.07 -27.61 -8.87
CA GLU A 407 -2.29 -28.36 -10.11
C GLU A 407 -1.09 -29.22 -10.49
N PHE A 408 0.13 -28.70 -10.30
CA PHE A 408 1.34 -29.50 -10.49
C PHE A 408 1.35 -30.70 -9.55
N PHE A 409 1.06 -30.49 -8.27
CA PHE A 409 1.02 -31.56 -7.26
C PHE A 409 0.02 -32.65 -7.65
N VAL A 410 -1.20 -32.29 -8.03
CA VAL A 410 -2.24 -33.24 -8.46
C VAL A 410 -1.82 -33.99 -9.74
N LYS A 411 -1.22 -33.31 -10.72
CA LYS A 411 -0.76 -33.95 -11.97
C LYS A 411 0.44 -34.89 -11.77
N ASN A 412 1.26 -34.63 -10.76
CA ASN A 412 2.52 -35.34 -10.50
C ASN A 412 2.47 -36.11 -9.16
N GLU A 413 1.28 -36.44 -8.68
CA GLU A 413 1.05 -37.02 -7.35
C GLU A 413 1.93 -38.26 -7.12
N ALA A 414 1.96 -39.19 -8.07
CA ALA A 414 2.75 -40.42 -7.96
C ALA A 414 4.26 -40.18 -7.71
N SER A 415 4.83 -39.08 -8.22
CA SER A 415 6.25 -38.73 -8.05
C SER A 415 6.52 -37.77 -6.90
N CYS A 416 5.53 -36.98 -6.48
CA CYS A 416 5.68 -35.98 -5.40
C CYS A 416 4.96 -36.37 -4.09
N GLU A 417 4.43 -37.59 -3.99
CA GLU A 417 3.94 -38.13 -2.73
C GLU A 417 5.06 -38.48 -1.75
N ILE A 418 4.72 -38.50 -0.47
CA ILE A 418 5.68 -38.70 0.62
C ILE A 418 6.44 -40.02 0.53
N ASP A 419 5.80 -41.09 0.04
CA ASP A 419 6.44 -42.40 -0.09
C ASP A 419 7.51 -42.40 -1.19
N ALA A 420 7.24 -41.69 -2.30
CA ALA A 420 8.21 -41.49 -3.38
C ALA A 420 9.38 -40.60 -2.91
N ILE A 421 9.06 -39.50 -2.22
CA ILE A 421 10.05 -38.58 -1.63
C ILE A 421 10.94 -39.32 -0.62
N GLU A 422 10.35 -40.12 0.28
CA GLU A 422 11.06 -40.91 1.28
C GLU A 422 12.02 -41.90 0.59
N SER A 423 11.53 -42.70 -0.36
CA SER A 423 12.32 -43.67 -1.11
C SER A 423 13.49 -43.03 -1.86
N GLN A 424 13.25 -41.93 -2.58
CA GLN A 424 14.29 -41.20 -3.30
C GLN A 424 15.32 -40.57 -2.35
N THR A 425 14.85 -39.98 -1.25
CA THR A 425 15.74 -39.39 -0.24
C THR A 425 16.62 -40.45 0.40
N GLN A 426 16.07 -41.62 0.74
CA GLN A 426 16.83 -42.74 1.31
C GLN A 426 17.87 -43.29 0.31
N SER A 427 17.48 -43.46 -0.96
CA SER A 427 18.37 -43.93 -2.03
C SER A 427 19.58 -43.01 -2.21
N LEU A 428 19.36 -41.69 -2.32
CA LEU A 428 20.43 -40.70 -2.46
C LEU A 428 21.26 -40.58 -1.17
N SER A 429 20.61 -40.66 0.00
CA SER A 429 21.30 -40.62 1.30
C SER A 429 22.24 -41.80 1.50
N PHE A 430 21.81 -43.01 1.11
CA PHE A 430 22.64 -44.21 1.15
C PHE A 430 23.87 -44.10 0.23
N LYS A 431 23.67 -43.63 -1.01
CA LYS A 431 24.78 -43.42 -1.98
C LYS A 431 25.81 -42.39 -1.49
N THR A 432 25.39 -41.40 -0.71
CA THR A 432 26.23 -40.26 -0.29
C THR A 432 26.66 -40.30 1.18
N ASN A 433 26.29 -41.36 1.90
CA ASN A 433 26.47 -41.48 3.35
C ASN A 433 25.98 -40.22 4.11
N THR A 434 24.78 -39.75 3.75
CA THR A 434 24.12 -38.59 4.35
C THR A 434 23.13 -39.07 5.42
N GLN A 435 23.14 -38.43 6.59
CA GLN A 435 22.18 -38.77 7.63
C GLN A 435 20.87 -38.04 7.40
N ASN A 436 19.75 -38.76 7.47
CA ASN A 436 18.42 -38.18 7.42
C ASN A 436 17.70 -38.44 8.74
N GLN A 437 17.25 -37.36 9.40
CA GLN A 437 16.56 -37.41 10.70
C GLN A 437 15.07 -37.12 10.59
N THR A 438 14.53 -37.01 9.36
CA THR A 438 13.13 -36.67 9.12
C THR A 438 12.20 -37.81 9.55
N ASP A 439 11.18 -37.51 10.35
CA ASP A 439 10.06 -38.42 10.61
C ASP A 439 9.05 -38.36 9.44
N PHE A 440 9.32 -39.15 8.39
CA PHE A 440 8.41 -39.29 7.25
C PHE A 440 7.04 -39.84 7.64
N LYS A 441 6.96 -40.65 8.69
CA LYS A 441 5.69 -41.21 9.17
C LYS A 441 4.81 -40.10 9.74
N PHE A 442 5.39 -39.16 10.49
CA PHE A 442 4.66 -37.99 10.96
C PHE A 442 4.20 -37.12 9.79
N LEU A 443 5.09 -36.76 8.86
CA LEU A 443 4.72 -35.96 7.68
C LEU A 443 3.59 -36.62 6.88
N LYS A 444 3.67 -37.94 6.66
CA LYS A 444 2.64 -38.75 6.00
C LYS A 444 1.29 -38.65 6.70
N SER A 445 1.26 -38.55 8.03
CA SER A 445 0.02 -38.41 8.79
C SER A 445 -0.67 -37.05 8.63
N ALA A 446 0.05 -35.99 8.25
CA ALA A 446 -0.48 -34.64 8.06
C ALA A 446 -0.97 -34.37 6.63
N ILE A 447 -0.46 -35.12 5.65
CA ILE A 447 -0.77 -34.93 4.22
C ILE A 447 -2.26 -35.05 3.89
N PRO A 448 -3.03 -36.02 4.43
CA PRO A 448 -4.46 -36.12 4.12
C PRO A 448 -5.24 -34.84 4.46
N SER A 449 -4.97 -34.24 5.63
CA SER A 449 -5.58 -32.97 6.01
C SER A 449 -5.15 -31.84 5.07
N ALA A 450 -3.87 -31.79 4.70
CA ALA A 450 -3.36 -30.76 3.78
C ALA A 450 -3.98 -30.88 2.38
N LYS A 451 -4.07 -32.10 1.83
CA LYS A 451 -4.78 -32.36 0.56
C LYS A 451 -6.24 -31.93 0.64
N ARG A 452 -6.94 -32.33 1.71
CA ARG A 452 -8.35 -31.99 1.92
C ARG A 452 -8.60 -30.49 1.99
N PHE A 453 -7.68 -29.72 2.60
CA PHE A 453 -7.77 -28.27 2.64
C PHE A 453 -7.86 -27.64 1.24
N TYR A 454 -6.95 -28.02 0.32
CA TYR A 454 -6.95 -27.47 -1.03
C TYR A 454 -8.03 -28.06 -1.94
N GLU A 455 -8.45 -29.31 -1.72
CA GLU A 455 -9.62 -29.87 -2.39
C GLU A 455 -10.89 -29.07 -2.07
N LEU A 456 -11.10 -28.72 -0.79
CA LEU A 456 -12.24 -27.93 -0.35
C LEU A 456 -12.17 -26.49 -0.90
N ALA A 457 -11.00 -25.86 -0.83
CA ALA A 457 -10.79 -24.54 -1.42
C ALA A 457 -11.07 -24.54 -2.94
N SER A 458 -10.63 -25.58 -3.66
CA SER A 458 -10.88 -25.72 -5.10
C SER A 458 -12.37 -25.94 -5.42
N LYS A 459 -13.09 -26.72 -4.59
CA LYS A 459 -14.55 -26.91 -4.74
C LYS A 459 -15.33 -25.61 -4.54
N ARG A 460 -14.86 -24.73 -3.65
CA ARG A 460 -15.48 -23.41 -3.39
C ARG A 460 -15.43 -22.50 -4.63
N ASN A 461 -14.45 -22.63 -5.53
CA ASN A 461 -14.33 -21.80 -6.74
C ASN A 461 -15.64 -21.71 -7.55
N GLN A 462 -16.27 -22.85 -7.82
CA GLN A 462 -17.50 -22.90 -8.59
C GLN A 462 -18.66 -22.21 -7.88
N ILE A 463 -18.74 -22.36 -6.55
CA ILE A 463 -19.80 -21.78 -5.73
C ILE A 463 -19.65 -20.26 -5.67
N LEU A 464 -18.43 -19.77 -5.43
CA LEU A 464 -18.13 -18.33 -5.40
C LEU A 464 -18.55 -17.64 -6.70
N LEU A 465 -18.23 -18.25 -7.86
CA LEU A 465 -18.63 -17.73 -9.17
C LEU A 465 -20.15 -17.78 -9.37
N GLN A 466 -20.77 -18.95 -9.15
CA GLN A 466 -22.20 -19.15 -9.41
C GLN A 466 -23.09 -18.28 -8.50
N ASN A 467 -22.72 -18.12 -7.23
CA ASN A 467 -23.43 -17.22 -6.32
C ASN A 467 -23.27 -15.75 -6.72
N THR A 468 -22.10 -15.35 -7.22
CA THR A 468 -21.88 -14.02 -7.78
C THR A 468 -22.80 -13.76 -8.98
N LEU A 469 -22.82 -14.67 -9.95
CA LEU A 469 -23.68 -14.57 -11.14
C LEU A 469 -25.17 -14.56 -10.79
N LYS A 470 -25.58 -15.45 -9.88
CA LYS A 470 -26.95 -15.48 -9.36
C LYS A 470 -27.34 -14.11 -8.80
N LYS A 471 -26.49 -13.53 -7.95
CA LYS A 471 -26.75 -12.25 -7.31
C LYS A 471 -26.76 -11.08 -8.30
N MET A 472 -25.88 -11.11 -9.31
CA MET A 472 -25.90 -10.13 -10.41
C MET A 472 -27.25 -10.10 -11.13
N ARG A 473 -27.80 -11.29 -11.43
CA ARG A 473 -29.08 -11.44 -12.12
C ARG A 473 -30.27 -11.01 -11.27
N GLU A 474 -30.25 -11.33 -9.97
CA GLU A 474 -31.27 -10.91 -9.00
C GLU A 474 -31.30 -9.39 -8.81
N GLU A 475 -30.15 -8.73 -8.79
CA GLU A 475 -30.04 -7.26 -8.64
C GLU A 475 -30.04 -6.50 -9.97
N HIS A 476 -30.20 -7.21 -11.10
CA HIS A 476 -30.17 -6.64 -12.45
C HIS A 476 -28.93 -5.77 -12.72
N THR A 477 -27.76 -6.17 -12.21
CA THR A 477 -26.48 -5.52 -12.47
C THR A 477 -25.67 -6.28 -13.51
N ASN A 478 -24.97 -5.53 -14.37
CA ASN A 478 -24.09 -6.10 -15.39
C ASN A 478 -22.61 -6.12 -14.94
N ILE A 479 -22.26 -5.42 -13.85
CA ILE A 479 -20.87 -5.31 -13.37
C ILE A 479 -20.86 -5.67 -11.89
N ALA A 480 -19.98 -6.60 -11.52
CA ALA A 480 -19.72 -6.97 -10.13
C ALA A 480 -18.22 -7.08 -9.86
N ALA A 481 -17.82 -6.76 -8.64
CA ALA A 481 -16.49 -7.00 -8.13
C ALA A 481 -16.55 -8.26 -7.27
N LEU A 482 -15.76 -9.28 -7.62
CA LEU A 482 -15.60 -10.50 -6.84
C LEU A 482 -14.25 -10.42 -6.12
N ILE A 483 -14.26 -10.34 -4.79
CA ILE A 483 -13.04 -10.26 -3.98
C ILE A 483 -12.70 -11.65 -3.47
N THR A 484 -11.58 -12.21 -3.93
CA THR A 484 -11.15 -13.58 -3.59
C THR A 484 -9.67 -13.64 -3.26
N GLY A 485 -9.28 -14.58 -2.40
CA GLY A 485 -7.89 -14.88 -2.10
C GLY A 485 -7.13 -15.32 -3.36
N GLY A 486 -5.81 -15.10 -3.35
CA GLY A 486 -4.96 -15.40 -4.51
C GLY A 486 -5.03 -16.85 -5.02
N PHE A 487 -5.34 -17.82 -4.15
CA PHE A 487 -5.53 -19.23 -4.53
C PHE A 487 -6.72 -19.42 -5.48
N HIS A 488 -7.83 -18.72 -5.28
CA HIS A 488 -9.06 -18.92 -6.06
C HIS A 488 -8.97 -18.33 -7.48
N SER A 489 -8.08 -17.37 -7.70
CA SER A 489 -8.02 -16.57 -8.93
C SER A 489 -7.87 -17.38 -10.21
N GLU A 490 -6.98 -18.38 -10.23
CA GLU A 490 -6.72 -19.18 -11.44
C GLU A 490 -7.90 -20.12 -11.75
N GLY A 491 -8.39 -20.84 -10.73
CA GLY A 491 -9.54 -21.73 -10.87
C GLY A 491 -10.81 -20.99 -11.29
N ILE A 492 -11.09 -19.82 -10.71
CA ILE A 492 -12.24 -18.99 -11.11
C ILE A 492 -12.03 -18.42 -12.52
N SER A 493 -10.81 -18.02 -12.90
CA SER A 493 -10.53 -17.55 -14.27
C SER A 493 -10.78 -18.64 -15.31
N LYS A 494 -10.41 -19.89 -15.03
CA LYS A 494 -10.71 -21.03 -15.90
C LYS A 494 -12.21 -21.28 -16.03
N LEU A 495 -12.96 -21.24 -14.92
CA LEU A 495 -14.41 -21.37 -14.94
C LEU A 495 -15.08 -20.25 -15.75
N MET A 496 -14.59 -19.00 -15.61
CA MET A 496 -15.09 -17.88 -16.40
C MET A 496 -14.76 -18.02 -17.90
N ASP A 497 -13.58 -18.56 -18.24
CA ASP A 497 -13.22 -18.88 -19.63
C ASP A 497 -14.13 -19.97 -20.21
N GLU A 498 -14.44 -21.02 -19.44
CA GLU A 498 -15.35 -22.11 -19.83
C GLU A 498 -16.80 -21.63 -20.02
N GLU A 499 -17.28 -20.76 -19.13
CA GLU A 499 -18.62 -20.14 -19.20
C GLU A 499 -18.71 -18.98 -20.19
N LYS A 500 -17.59 -18.64 -20.85
CA LYS A 500 -17.47 -17.53 -21.82
C LYS A 500 -17.87 -16.16 -21.26
N LEU A 501 -17.46 -15.88 -20.03
CA LEU A 501 -17.73 -14.62 -19.34
C LEU A 501 -16.67 -13.56 -19.66
N SER A 502 -17.10 -12.30 -19.73
CA SER A 502 -16.18 -11.16 -19.74
C SER A 502 -15.66 -10.89 -18.33
N TYR A 503 -14.34 -10.82 -18.14
CA TYR A 503 -13.77 -10.54 -16.83
C TYR A 503 -12.40 -9.85 -16.86
N LEU A 504 -12.10 -9.20 -15.74
CA LEU A 504 -10.82 -8.57 -15.44
C LEU A 504 -10.31 -9.13 -14.10
N VAL A 505 -9.07 -9.63 -14.07
CA VAL A 505 -8.37 -9.96 -12.83
C VAL A 505 -7.53 -8.76 -12.41
N VAL A 506 -7.69 -8.28 -11.18
CA VAL A 506 -6.96 -7.14 -10.62
C VAL A 506 -6.15 -7.58 -9.43
N MET A 507 -4.85 -7.28 -9.43
CA MET A 507 -3.96 -7.48 -8.29
C MET A 507 -3.69 -6.13 -7.61
N PRO A 508 -3.99 -5.96 -6.31
CA PRO A 508 -3.70 -4.72 -5.61
C PRO A 508 -2.19 -4.51 -5.49
N LYS A 509 -1.74 -3.25 -5.62
CA LYS A 509 -0.34 -2.87 -5.37
C LYS A 509 -0.16 -2.53 -3.90
N PHE A 510 0.90 -3.03 -3.29
CA PHE A 510 1.29 -2.67 -1.93
C PHE A 510 2.80 -2.87 -1.74
N ASP A 511 3.36 -2.17 -0.75
CA ASP A 511 4.76 -2.36 -0.33
C ASP A 511 4.86 -3.63 0.52
N GLU A 512 5.89 -4.45 0.33
CA GLU A 512 6.18 -5.60 1.21
C GLU A 512 6.31 -5.18 2.68
N LYS A 513 6.80 -3.96 2.92
CA LYS A 513 6.90 -3.34 4.26
C LYS A 513 5.56 -2.88 4.84
N SER A 514 4.47 -3.02 4.09
CA SER A 514 3.13 -2.74 4.60
C SER A 514 2.85 -3.60 5.84
N ALA A 515 2.14 -3.02 6.80
CA ALA A 515 1.86 -3.69 8.06
C ALA A 515 1.07 -4.98 7.83
N ASP A 516 1.50 -6.04 8.51
CA ASP A 516 0.78 -7.30 8.55
C ASP A 516 -0.50 -7.17 9.38
N ARG A 517 -1.51 -7.95 8.98
CA ARG A 517 -2.78 -8.15 9.66
C ARG A 517 -2.79 -9.56 10.25
N PRO A 518 -3.49 -9.78 11.38
CA PRO A 518 -3.47 -11.06 12.08
C PRO A 518 -4.24 -12.13 11.30
N TYR A 519 -3.57 -12.87 10.41
CA TYR A 519 -4.19 -13.88 9.54
C TYR A 519 -4.92 -14.98 10.32
N ILE A 520 -4.34 -15.43 11.43
CA ILE A 520 -4.97 -16.42 12.31
C ILE A 520 -6.26 -15.88 12.94
N ALA A 521 -6.34 -14.58 13.23
CA ALA A 521 -7.58 -13.97 13.72
C ALA A 521 -8.66 -13.96 12.63
N ILE A 522 -8.27 -13.70 11.37
CA ILE A 522 -9.17 -13.71 10.20
C ILE A 522 -9.80 -15.10 10.01
N LEU A 523 -9.02 -16.18 10.18
CA LEU A 523 -9.51 -17.55 9.94
C LEU A 523 -10.13 -18.25 11.17
N THR A 524 -9.49 -18.17 12.34
CA THR A 524 -9.83 -19.07 13.47
C THR A 524 -10.44 -18.39 14.69
N GLN A 525 -10.45 -17.06 14.76
CA GLN A 525 -10.94 -16.27 15.90
C GLN A 525 -10.23 -16.47 17.23
N LYS A 526 -9.19 -17.31 17.27
CA LYS A 526 -8.51 -17.74 18.49
C LYS A 526 -7.02 -17.39 18.40
N PRO A 527 -6.66 -16.11 18.16
CA PRO A 527 -5.28 -15.75 17.85
C PRO A 527 -4.31 -16.05 19.01
N LYS A 528 -4.79 -16.04 20.27
CA LYS A 528 -4.00 -16.40 21.45
C LYS A 528 -3.76 -17.91 21.63
N GLU A 529 -4.70 -18.75 21.21
CA GLU A 529 -4.57 -20.21 21.37
C GLU A 529 -3.51 -20.79 20.43
N TYR A 530 -3.26 -20.08 19.32
CA TYR A 530 -2.33 -20.48 18.27
C TYR A 530 -1.05 -19.61 18.21
N GLU A 531 -0.84 -18.73 19.19
CA GLU A 531 0.26 -17.75 19.18
C GLU A 531 1.64 -18.41 19.05
N GLU A 532 1.90 -19.48 19.80
CA GLU A 532 3.19 -20.17 19.78
C GLU A 532 3.44 -20.88 18.42
N GLN A 533 2.39 -21.44 17.80
CA GLN A 533 2.47 -22.12 16.50
C GLN A 533 2.82 -21.18 15.34
N PHE A 534 2.65 -19.87 15.54
CA PHE A 534 2.80 -18.87 14.49
C PHE A 534 3.95 -17.90 14.74
N LYS A 535 4.47 -17.79 15.97
CA LYS A 535 5.53 -16.86 16.41
C LYS A 535 6.69 -16.59 15.44
N ASP A 536 7.11 -17.60 14.68
CA ASP A 536 8.23 -17.54 13.72
C ASP A 536 7.79 -17.57 12.24
N SER A 537 6.55 -17.19 11.94
CA SER A 537 6.04 -17.21 10.56
C SER A 537 5.49 -15.87 10.11
N GLU A 538 5.53 -15.64 8.80
CA GLU A 538 4.96 -14.46 8.15
C GLU A 538 3.44 -14.29 8.41
N PHE A 539 2.79 -15.33 8.94
CA PHE A 539 1.37 -15.33 9.29
C PHE A 539 1.07 -14.86 10.72
N TYR A 540 2.10 -14.63 11.54
CA TYR A 540 1.96 -14.06 12.87
C TYR A 540 2.29 -12.59 12.84
N LEU A 541 1.39 -11.74 13.35
CA LEU A 541 1.72 -10.52 14.11
C LEU A 541 0.43 -9.87 14.67
N ALA A 542 0.55 -9.42 15.94
CA ALA A 542 -0.42 -8.72 16.82
C ALA A 542 -1.56 -9.54 17.45
N THR A 543 -1.37 -10.00 18.70
CA THR A 543 -2.43 -10.53 19.59
C THR A 543 -2.92 -9.47 20.59
N GLY A 544 -3.94 -8.71 20.20
CA GLY A 544 -4.90 -8.12 21.14
C GLY A 544 -6.14 -9.02 21.17
N ALA A 545 -6.60 -9.43 22.35
CA ALA A 545 -7.81 -10.25 22.46
C ALA A 545 -8.97 -9.58 21.71
N ARG A 546 -9.67 -10.31 20.83
CA ARG A 546 -11.10 -10.17 20.48
C ARG A 546 -11.48 -11.14 19.36
N SER A 547 -12.66 -11.72 19.51
CA SER A 547 -13.35 -12.68 18.64
C SER A 547 -14.01 -11.98 17.43
N VAL A 548 -13.96 -12.53 16.22
CA VAL A 548 -14.93 -12.19 15.15
C VAL A 548 -15.28 -13.44 14.33
N ALA A 549 -16.47 -14.00 14.55
CA ALA A 549 -17.01 -15.12 13.80
C ALA A 549 -17.04 -14.88 12.28
N PRO A 550 -16.78 -15.88 11.43
CA PRO A 550 -16.64 -15.72 9.98
C PRO A 550 -17.99 -15.83 9.27
N PHE A 551 -19.10 -15.69 10.00
CA PHE A 551 -20.46 -15.83 9.47
C PHE A 551 -21.41 -14.74 9.95
N TYR A 552 -20.86 -13.74 10.61
CA TYR A 552 -21.64 -12.74 11.30
C TYR A 552 -20.80 -11.49 11.33
N VAL A 553 -21.30 -10.38 10.76
CA VAL A 553 -20.79 -9.06 11.12
C VAL A 553 -20.74 -9.05 12.65
N PRO A 554 -19.57 -8.83 13.28
CA PRO A 554 -19.47 -8.99 14.71
C PRO A 554 -20.55 -8.13 15.34
N SER A 555 -21.36 -8.73 16.22
CA SER A 555 -21.99 -7.92 17.24
C SER A 555 -20.89 -7.04 17.82
N LEU A 556 -20.94 -5.72 17.60
CA LEU A 556 -19.93 -4.78 18.08
C LEU A 556 -19.55 -5.22 19.49
N GLN A 557 -18.35 -5.75 19.65
CA GLN A 557 -17.93 -6.16 20.97
C GLN A 557 -17.82 -4.90 21.81
N ASN A 558 -17.96 -5.02 23.12
CA ASN A 558 -17.83 -3.89 24.03
C ASN A 558 -16.56 -3.08 23.77
N GLU A 559 -15.54 -3.86 23.50
CA GLU A 559 -14.24 -3.57 22.98
C GLU A 559 -14.20 -2.70 21.70
N ASP A 560 -15.04 -2.96 20.70
CA ASP A 560 -15.18 -2.15 19.48
C ASP A 560 -16.07 -0.93 19.70
N THR A 561 -17.10 -1.10 20.52
CA THR A 561 -17.96 0.00 20.99
C THR A 561 -17.14 1.06 21.73
N ALA A 562 -16.18 0.63 22.55
CA ALA A 562 -15.26 1.51 23.24
C ALA A 562 -14.36 2.27 22.27
N ALA A 563 -13.83 1.60 21.23
CA ALA A 563 -13.04 2.26 20.18
C ALA A 563 -13.85 3.35 19.46
N ILE A 564 -15.09 3.03 19.05
CA ILE A 564 -16.00 3.98 18.37
C ILE A 564 -16.26 5.19 19.25
N LEU A 565 -16.62 4.98 20.52
CA LEU A 565 -16.92 6.06 21.46
C LEU A 565 -15.70 6.95 21.71
N ALA A 566 -14.51 6.36 21.86
CA ALA A 566 -13.27 7.09 22.02
C ALA A 566 -12.95 7.95 20.78
N LEU A 567 -13.11 7.40 19.57
CA LEU A 567 -12.95 8.15 18.33
C LEU A 567 -13.98 9.29 18.25
N ALA A 568 -15.24 9.02 18.57
CA ALA A 568 -16.31 10.00 18.57
C ALA A 568 -16.02 11.18 19.54
N LYS A 569 -15.44 10.89 20.72
CA LYS A 569 -14.95 11.91 21.66
C LYS A 569 -13.84 12.78 21.05
N LEU A 570 -12.89 12.19 20.33
CA LEU A 570 -11.79 12.92 19.69
C LEU A 570 -12.26 13.83 18.57
N GLU A 571 -13.33 13.45 17.87
CA GLU A 571 -14.00 14.28 16.85
C GLU A 571 -14.86 15.41 17.45
N GLY A 572 -14.67 15.75 18.73
CA GLY A 572 -15.26 16.92 19.35
C GLY A 572 -16.67 16.73 19.93
N LEU A 573 -17.18 15.50 20.00
CA LEU A 573 -18.54 15.24 20.50
C LEU A 573 -18.71 15.33 22.02
N GLY A 574 -17.70 15.80 22.76
CA GLY A 574 -17.80 15.90 24.22
C GLY A 574 -17.72 14.53 24.92
N SER A 575 -17.80 14.50 26.25
CA SER A 575 -17.65 13.27 27.06
C SER A 575 -18.81 12.28 26.91
N ARG A 576 -19.88 12.67 26.21
CA ARG A 576 -21.06 11.87 25.87
C ARG A 576 -21.53 12.28 24.48
N LEU A 577 -22.10 11.37 23.70
CA LEU A 577 -22.76 11.72 22.45
C LEU A 577 -23.98 12.60 22.74
N SER A 578 -24.21 13.62 21.91
CA SER A 578 -25.41 14.47 21.98
C SER A 578 -26.68 13.64 21.67
N ASP A 579 -27.81 13.99 22.29
CA ASP A 579 -29.11 13.36 22.00
C ASP A 579 -29.47 13.40 20.50
N GLU A 580 -29.13 14.47 19.78
CA GLU A 580 -29.33 14.60 18.34
C GLU A 580 -28.56 13.55 17.53
N THR A 581 -27.27 13.37 17.83
CA THR A 581 -26.42 12.35 17.21
C THR A 581 -26.98 10.94 17.46
N ILE A 582 -27.42 10.65 18.69
CA ILE A 582 -27.99 9.36 19.06
C ILE A 582 -29.33 9.13 18.34
N LEU A 583 -30.19 10.15 18.28
CA LEU A 583 -31.47 10.09 17.57
C LEU A 583 -31.26 9.84 16.08
N LYS A 584 -30.32 10.54 15.44
CA LYS A 584 -30.01 10.36 14.02
C LYS A 584 -29.46 8.97 13.74
N TYR A 585 -28.53 8.49 14.57
CA TYR A 585 -27.99 7.15 14.46
C TYR A 585 -29.08 6.06 14.61
N THR A 586 -29.89 6.14 15.67
CA THR A 586 -30.98 5.17 15.92
C THR A 586 -32.05 5.21 14.83
N THR A 587 -32.34 6.38 14.27
CA THR A 587 -33.27 6.53 13.13
C THR A 587 -32.74 5.84 11.89
N ASN A 588 -31.50 6.16 11.46
CA ASN A 588 -30.85 5.53 10.31
C ASN A 588 -30.84 4.00 10.44
N LEU A 589 -30.45 3.51 11.62
CA LEU A 589 -30.36 2.09 11.92
C LEU A 589 -31.74 1.40 11.89
N THR A 590 -32.76 2.08 12.39
CA THR A 590 -34.16 1.60 12.37
C THR A 590 -34.71 1.53 10.94
N GLU A 591 -34.39 2.52 10.09
CA GLU A 591 -34.78 2.52 8.68
C GLU A 591 -34.11 1.36 7.91
N HIS A 592 -32.83 1.11 8.17
CA HIS A 592 -32.12 -0.05 7.62
C HIS A 592 -32.77 -1.37 8.04
N ALA A 593 -33.05 -1.55 9.34
CA ALA A 593 -33.71 -2.74 9.87
C ALA A 593 -35.10 -2.99 9.23
N LYS A 594 -35.84 -1.92 8.90
CA LYS A 594 -37.12 -2.02 8.18
C LYS A 594 -36.94 -2.43 6.72
N LYS A 595 -35.91 -1.90 6.05
CA LYS A 595 -35.61 -2.18 4.64
C LYS A 595 -35.10 -3.61 4.45
N TYR A 596 -34.31 -4.11 5.41
CA TYR A 596 -33.73 -5.45 5.40
C TYR A 596 -34.21 -6.23 6.63
N PRO A 597 -35.43 -6.81 6.59
CA PRO A 597 -36.00 -7.51 7.74
C PRO A 597 -35.21 -8.76 8.16
N ASN A 598 -34.38 -9.30 7.27
CA ASN A 598 -33.45 -10.40 7.55
C ASN A 598 -32.04 -9.90 7.95
N SER A 599 -31.84 -8.60 8.12
CA SER A 599 -30.56 -8.04 8.56
C SER A 599 -30.26 -8.38 10.02
N LEU A 600 -28.98 -8.30 10.38
CA LEU A 600 -28.48 -8.65 11.72
C LEU A 600 -28.94 -7.66 12.81
N ILE A 601 -29.49 -6.52 12.41
CA ILE A 601 -29.92 -5.46 13.32
C ILE A 601 -31.44 -5.44 13.39
N SER A 602 -31.98 -6.12 14.40
CA SER A 602 -33.40 -6.00 14.73
C SER A 602 -33.73 -4.60 15.27
N LEU A 603 -35.01 -4.23 15.17
CA LEU A 603 -35.52 -2.97 15.73
C LEU A 603 -35.22 -2.85 17.24
N GLU A 604 -35.35 -3.94 17.98
CA GLU A 604 -35.06 -3.98 19.42
C GLU A 604 -33.57 -3.79 19.70
N ARG A 605 -32.70 -4.35 18.86
CA ARG A 605 -31.26 -4.18 18.96
C ARG A 605 -30.84 -2.74 18.70
N ALA A 606 -31.43 -2.08 17.69
CA ALA A 606 -31.19 -0.68 17.40
C ALA A 606 -31.57 0.25 18.58
N LYS A 607 -32.73 0.01 19.20
CA LYS A 607 -33.16 0.75 20.40
C LYS A 607 -32.21 0.54 21.58
N THR A 608 -31.82 -0.71 21.81
CA THR A 608 -30.92 -1.09 22.91
C THR A 608 -29.55 -0.42 22.75
N LEU A 609 -29.02 -0.40 21.54
CA LEU A 609 -27.75 0.26 21.24
C LEU A 609 -27.82 1.78 21.43
N GLY A 610 -28.90 2.42 21.00
CA GLY A 610 -29.14 3.84 21.25
C GLY A 610 -29.15 4.19 22.73
N ALA A 611 -29.83 3.38 23.56
CA ALA A 611 -29.88 3.55 25.00
C ALA A 611 -28.51 3.31 25.68
N ARG A 612 -27.70 2.36 25.18
CA ARG A 612 -26.33 2.15 25.65
C ARG A 612 -25.44 3.35 25.33
N LEU A 613 -25.51 3.85 24.10
CA LEU A 613 -24.71 5.00 23.64
C LEU A 613 -25.05 6.29 24.39
N SER A 614 -26.31 6.50 24.78
CA SER A 614 -26.72 7.67 25.56
C SER A 614 -26.17 7.68 27.00
N GLN A 615 -25.89 6.49 27.55
CA GLN A 615 -25.36 6.33 28.91
C GLN A 615 -23.83 6.23 28.94
N ALA A 616 -23.20 6.05 27.78
CA ALA A 616 -21.75 5.89 27.67
C ALA A 616 -21.01 7.20 28.00
N THR A 617 -19.87 7.10 28.69
CA THR A 617 -19.01 8.23 29.01
C THR A 617 -17.58 8.00 28.59
N VAL A 618 -16.93 9.03 28.04
CA VAL A 618 -15.51 9.03 27.71
C VAL A 618 -14.77 10.09 28.52
N GLN A 619 -13.79 9.65 29.31
CA GLN A 619 -12.90 10.51 30.08
C GLN A 619 -11.49 10.46 29.52
N GLN A 620 -10.82 11.61 29.46
CA GLN A 620 -9.46 11.68 28.94
C GLN A 620 -8.46 11.70 30.10
N ARG A 621 -7.47 10.80 30.06
CA ARG A 621 -6.28 10.83 30.90
C ARG A 621 -5.09 11.25 30.03
N GLN A 622 -4.40 12.32 30.40
CA GLN A 622 -3.17 12.73 29.71
C GLN A 622 -1.99 11.88 30.18
N GLY A 623 -1.28 11.27 29.22
CA GLY A 623 -0.07 10.48 29.45
C GLY A 623 1.03 10.89 28.47
N GLY A 624 1.57 12.11 28.61
CA GLY A 624 2.66 12.60 27.75
C GLY A 624 2.28 12.64 26.26
N ARG A 625 3.04 11.93 25.41
CA ARG A 625 2.88 11.93 23.93
C ARG A 625 1.72 11.07 23.40
N VAL A 626 0.95 10.43 24.28
CA VAL A 626 -0.17 9.55 23.93
C VAL A 626 -1.40 9.97 24.74
N LYS A 627 -2.58 9.91 24.12
CA LYS A 627 -3.86 10.15 24.80
C LYS A 627 -4.46 8.81 25.23
N PHE A 628 -4.87 8.70 26.48
CA PHE A 628 -5.66 7.58 26.97
C PHE A 628 -7.10 8.05 27.18
N LEU A 629 -8.06 7.29 26.66
CA LEU A 629 -9.48 7.57 26.78
C LEU A 629 -10.14 6.40 27.52
N ASP A 630 -10.67 6.69 28.70
CA ASP A 630 -11.45 5.74 29.47
C ASP A 630 -12.89 5.80 29.00
N VAL A 631 -13.41 4.66 28.54
CA VAL A 631 -14.77 4.52 28.07
C VAL A 631 -15.54 3.64 29.03
N SER A 632 -16.65 4.15 29.56
CA SER A 632 -17.54 3.43 30.47
C SER A 632 -18.94 3.36 29.87
N PHE A 633 -19.59 2.19 29.88
CA PHE A 633 -21.00 2.06 29.51
C PHE A 633 -21.69 0.89 30.23
N PRO A 634 -23.02 0.94 30.39
CA PRO A 634 -23.77 -0.11 31.08
C PRO A 634 -24.07 -1.30 30.17
N GLU A 635 -23.99 -2.50 30.74
CA GLU A 635 -24.42 -3.75 30.13
C GLU A 635 -24.93 -4.71 31.22
N ASP A 636 -26.13 -5.25 31.07
CA ASP A 636 -26.76 -6.22 31.99
C ASP A 636 -26.67 -5.86 33.48
N GLY A 637 -26.87 -4.57 33.81
CA GLY A 637 -26.83 -4.07 35.18
C GLY A 637 -25.41 -3.89 35.77
N LYS A 638 -24.36 -4.06 34.97
CA LYS A 638 -22.95 -3.81 35.33
C LYS A 638 -22.38 -2.66 34.52
N LEU A 639 -21.42 -1.94 35.11
CA LEU A 639 -20.63 -0.92 34.40
C LEU A 639 -19.36 -1.59 33.85
N LEU A 640 -19.14 -1.48 32.54
CA LEU A 640 -17.92 -1.95 31.90
C LEU A 640 -17.02 -0.78 31.55
N ASP A 641 -15.77 -0.85 31.98
CA ASP A 641 -14.75 0.18 31.78
C ASP A 641 -13.67 -0.31 30.81
N TYR A 642 -13.26 0.54 29.87
CA TYR A 642 -12.22 0.27 28.89
C TYR A 642 -11.22 1.42 28.83
N GLU A 643 -9.94 1.11 28.71
CA GLU A 643 -8.89 2.07 28.38
C GLU A 643 -8.59 1.98 26.87
N VAL A 644 -8.70 3.11 26.18
CA VAL A 644 -8.41 3.24 24.75
C VAL A 644 -7.17 4.11 24.58
N LYS A 645 -6.10 3.53 24.04
CA LYS A 645 -4.88 4.24 23.69
C LYS A 645 -5.01 4.79 22.27
N VAL A 646 -4.83 6.10 22.10
CA VAL A 646 -4.96 6.80 20.82
C VAL A 646 -3.76 7.70 20.55
N THR A 647 -3.32 7.73 19.29
CA THR A 647 -2.28 8.64 18.82
C THR A 647 -2.78 10.10 18.81
N LEU A 648 -1.86 11.06 18.67
CA LEU A 648 -2.21 12.48 18.49
C LEU A 648 -3.05 12.71 17.23
N GLU A 649 -2.86 11.90 16.18
CA GLU A 649 -3.65 11.89 14.94
C GLU A 649 -5.03 11.23 15.11
N GLY A 650 -5.34 10.69 16.29
CA GLY A 650 -6.60 10.03 16.58
C GLY A 650 -6.72 8.60 16.03
N LYS A 651 -5.59 7.91 15.81
CA LYS A 651 -5.60 6.47 15.50
C LYS A 651 -5.64 5.66 16.78
N VAL A 652 -6.52 4.66 16.84
CA VAL A 652 -6.58 3.72 17.96
C VAL A 652 -5.39 2.77 17.88
N GLU A 653 -4.55 2.76 18.93
CA GLU A 653 -3.43 1.84 19.06
C GLU A 653 -3.79 0.57 19.81
N SER A 654 -4.65 0.66 20.83
CA SER A 654 -5.12 -0.49 21.60
C SER A 654 -6.35 -0.14 22.41
N VAL A 655 -7.19 -1.13 22.69
CA VAL A 655 -8.31 -1.03 23.64
C VAL A 655 -8.20 -2.18 24.64
N ARG A 656 -8.35 -1.90 25.94
CA ARG A 656 -8.22 -2.91 27.00
C ARG A 656 -9.33 -2.75 28.04
N PRO A 657 -9.95 -3.83 28.52
CA PRO A 657 -10.88 -3.74 29.65
C PRO A 657 -10.12 -3.34 30.94
N ILE A 658 -10.75 -2.50 31.76
CA ILE A 658 -10.26 -2.10 33.08
C ILE A 658 -10.97 -2.98 34.12
N THR A 659 -10.27 -3.96 34.69
CA THR A 659 -10.76 -4.68 35.86
C THR A 659 -10.62 -3.79 37.10
N ARG A 660 -11.71 -3.15 37.53
CA ARG A 660 -11.78 -2.58 38.87
C ARG A 660 -12.11 -3.70 39.85
N GLU A 661 -11.18 -4.09 40.71
CA GLU A 661 -11.51 -4.87 41.91
C GLU A 661 -12.56 -4.10 42.70
N ILE A 662 -13.78 -4.64 42.80
CA ILE A 662 -14.78 -4.13 43.73
C ILE A 662 -14.27 -4.51 45.13
N VAL A 663 -13.48 -3.64 45.75
CA VAL A 663 -13.21 -3.72 47.18
C VAL A 663 -14.50 -3.32 47.88
N SER A 664 -15.34 -4.30 48.20
CA SER A 664 -16.44 -4.15 49.16
C SER A 664 -15.83 -3.87 50.53
N ARG A 665 -15.59 -2.60 50.85
CA ARG A 665 -15.33 -2.17 52.23
C ARG A 665 -16.65 -2.22 52.99
N GLU A 666 -16.90 -3.33 53.69
CA GLU A 666 -17.77 -3.30 54.86
C GLU A 666 -17.18 -2.31 55.87
N MET A 667 -17.93 -1.24 56.18
CA MET A 667 -17.60 -0.34 57.28
C MET A 667 -18.12 -0.94 58.60
N PRO A 668 -17.27 -1.12 59.63
CA PRO A 668 -17.74 -1.55 60.93
C PRO A 668 -18.41 -0.39 61.67
N VAL A 669 -19.59 -0.69 62.22
CA VAL A 669 -20.39 0.17 63.09
C VAL A 669 -19.61 0.53 64.36
N LYS A 670 -19.44 1.84 64.65
CA LYS A 670 -19.22 2.35 66.02
C LYS A 670 -19.96 3.66 66.30
N SER A 671 -20.83 3.55 67.29
CA SER A 671 -21.59 4.49 68.13
C SER A 671 -21.25 6.00 68.18
N PHE A 672 -22.31 6.81 68.18
CA PHE A 672 -22.42 8.24 68.51
C PHE A 672 -21.98 8.61 69.95
N PRO A 673 -21.66 9.91 70.19
CA PRO A 673 -22.56 10.69 71.06
C PRO A 673 -22.85 12.16 70.65
N LYS A 674 -24.13 12.52 70.81
CA LYS A 674 -24.79 13.77 71.28
C LYS A 674 -24.53 15.16 70.62
N VAL A 675 -25.65 15.77 70.20
CA VAL A 675 -25.89 17.16 69.71
C VAL A 675 -26.20 18.11 70.90
N PRO A 676 -26.06 19.45 70.79
CA PRO A 676 -27.23 20.31 70.48
C PRO A 676 -26.89 21.50 69.52
N ALA A 677 -27.60 21.69 68.41
CA ALA A 677 -28.82 22.49 68.22
C ALA A 677 -28.60 24.02 68.08
N PHE A 678 -28.75 24.55 66.87
CA PHE A 678 -29.31 25.90 66.62
C PHE A 678 -29.78 26.04 65.15
N VAL A 679 -31.07 26.34 64.96
CA VAL A 679 -31.74 26.80 63.72
C VAL A 679 -32.79 27.83 64.17
N PRO A 680 -32.95 28.99 63.50
CA PRO A 680 -34.07 29.19 62.55
C PRO A 680 -33.62 29.94 61.27
N SER A 681 -33.79 29.37 60.07
CA SER A 681 -34.93 29.54 59.14
C SER A 681 -35.13 30.96 58.58
N ILE A 682 -35.16 31.12 57.24
CA ILE A 682 -36.28 31.68 56.45
C ILE A 682 -36.07 31.39 54.94
N ARG A 683 -37.22 31.32 54.24
CA ARG A 683 -37.60 30.65 53.00
C ARG A 683 -37.46 31.48 51.70
N THR A 684 -37.21 30.77 50.60
CA THR A 684 -37.84 30.80 49.24
C THR A 684 -37.84 32.09 48.38
N ARG A 685 -37.37 32.01 47.12
CA ARG A 685 -38.20 31.74 45.91
C ARG A 685 -37.38 31.72 44.59
N SER A 686 -38.03 31.10 43.61
CA SER A 686 -37.70 30.68 42.24
C SER A 686 -37.22 31.71 41.19
N SER A 687 -36.60 31.13 40.16
CA SER A 687 -36.83 31.25 38.69
C SER A 687 -35.92 32.12 37.81
N ALA A 688 -35.45 31.44 36.76
CA ALA A 688 -35.24 31.86 35.36
C ALA A 688 -33.80 32.15 34.88
N GLY A 689 -33.39 31.45 33.82
CA GLY A 689 -32.40 31.93 32.84
C GLY A 689 -31.34 30.92 32.39
N ASN A 690 -31.65 30.12 31.37
CA ASN A 690 -30.64 29.44 30.54
C ASN A 690 -29.75 30.48 29.83
N VAL A 691 -28.42 30.39 29.96
CA VAL A 691 -27.47 30.98 29.00
C VAL A 691 -26.28 30.04 28.83
N ALA A 692 -25.97 29.72 27.58
CA ALA A 692 -24.85 28.87 27.16
C ALA A 692 -23.49 29.48 27.51
N LEU A 693 -22.52 28.64 27.89
CA LEU A 693 -21.12 29.04 28.10
C LEU A 693 -20.37 29.09 26.75
N PRO A 694 -19.67 30.19 26.41
CA PRO A 694 -18.90 30.32 25.16
C PRO A 694 -17.49 29.71 25.21
N SER A 695 -16.89 29.54 24.04
CA SER A 695 -15.55 28.94 23.80
C SER A 695 -14.38 29.75 24.38
N SER A 696 -13.23 29.12 24.63
CA SER A 696 -12.06 29.66 25.35
C SER A 696 -11.42 30.93 24.75
N SER A 697 -11.55 31.17 23.44
CA SER A 697 -11.07 32.41 22.79
C SER A 697 -12.00 33.60 23.04
N GLU A 698 -13.30 33.38 23.18
CA GLU A 698 -14.29 34.42 23.42
C GLU A 698 -14.23 34.94 24.87
N VAL A 699 -13.95 34.03 25.82
CA VAL A 699 -13.63 34.39 27.20
C VAL A 699 -12.38 35.27 27.25
N LEU A 700 -11.32 34.89 26.52
CA LEU A 700 -10.07 35.64 26.48
C LEU A 700 -10.25 37.04 25.87
N VAL A 701 -10.99 37.15 24.76
CA VAL A 701 -11.31 38.45 24.11
C VAL A 701 -12.08 39.36 25.06
N ARG A 702 -13.09 38.82 25.75
CA ARG A 702 -13.87 39.60 26.72
C ARG A 702 -13.05 40.01 27.93
N THR A 703 -12.21 39.13 28.48
CA THR A 703 -11.34 39.47 29.60
C THR A 703 -10.36 40.58 29.24
N ILE A 704 -9.73 40.54 28.05
CA ILE A 704 -8.82 41.61 27.61
C ILE A 704 -9.59 42.92 27.35
N ALA A 705 -10.79 42.85 26.76
CA ALA A 705 -11.63 44.02 26.56
C ALA A 705 -12.08 44.66 27.90
N ASP A 706 -12.49 43.85 28.87
CA ASP A 706 -12.85 44.30 30.22
C ASP A 706 -11.65 44.99 30.91
N ASP A 707 -10.44 44.47 30.75
CA ASP A 707 -9.22 45.02 31.38
C ASP A 707 -8.81 46.36 30.74
N LEU A 708 -8.95 46.51 29.41
CA LEU A 708 -8.69 47.75 28.70
C LEU A 708 -9.75 48.83 28.96
N GLU A 709 -11.01 48.43 29.16
CA GLU A 709 -12.11 49.32 29.52
C GLU A 709 -11.93 49.88 30.95
N ASN A 710 -11.43 49.05 31.87
CA ASN A 710 -11.12 49.45 33.25
C ASN A 710 -9.76 50.20 33.38
N HIS A 711 -8.85 50.05 32.42
CA HIS A 711 -7.53 50.68 32.41
C HIS A 711 -7.20 51.38 31.07
N PRO A 712 -7.87 52.50 30.73
CA PRO A 712 -7.82 53.13 29.39
C PRO A 712 -6.47 53.76 29.02
N LYS A 713 -5.47 53.77 29.92
CA LYS A 713 -4.10 54.21 29.66
C LYS A 713 -3.16 53.06 29.26
N THR A 714 -3.62 51.82 29.35
CA THR A 714 -2.85 50.62 28.98
C THR A 714 -2.84 50.49 27.46
N ASP A 715 -1.65 50.36 26.87
CA ASP A 715 -1.50 50.12 25.43
C ASP A 715 -2.08 48.74 25.07
N PRO A 716 -3.16 48.67 24.26
CA PRO A 716 -3.80 47.42 23.91
C PRO A 716 -2.85 46.41 23.26
N ALA A 717 -1.89 46.88 22.45
CA ALA A 717 -0.96 46.01 21.76
C ALA A 717 0.01 45.33 22.74
N LYS A 718 0.42 46.02 23.80
CA LYS A 718 1.30 45.47 24.84
C LYS A 718 0.58 44.46 25.73
N LEU A 719 -0.66 44.75 26.13
CA LEU A 719 -1.47 43.85 26.95
C LEU A 719 -1.75 42.55 26.19
N ILE A 720 -2.15 42.65 24.92
CA ILE A 720 -2.42 41.51 24.06
C ILE A 720 -1.15 40.67 23.83
N SER A 721 0.00 41.30 23.58
CA SER A 721 1.27 40.56 23.40
C SER A 721 1.71 39.85 24.68
N ALA A 722 1.55 40.48 25.86
CA ALA A 722 1.88 39.86 27.14
C ALA A 722 0.98 38.66 27.47
N VAL A 723 -0.32 38.75 27.13
CA VAL A 723 -1.26 37.63 27.30
C VAL A 723 -0.90 36.49 26.35
N ILE A 724 -0.56 36.76 25.09
CA ILE A 724 -0.14 35.73 24.12
C ILE A 724 1.17 35.06 24.54
N GLU A 725 2.13 35.82 25.08
CA GLU A 725 3.42 35.29 25.56
C GLU A 725 3.28 34.39 26.80
N GLY A 726 2.18 34.51 27.55
CA GLY A 726 1.86 33.65 28.70
C GLY A 726 1.10 32.36 28.35
N LEU A 727 0.63 32.18 27.10
CA LEU A 727 -0.13 31.00 26.68
C LEU A 727 0.80 29.88 26.19
N ALA A 728 0.59 28.65 26.69
CA ALA A 728 1.28 27.46 26.19
C ALA A 728 0.53 26.87 24.98
N GLY A 729 1.17 26.80 23.80
CA GLY A 729 0.57 26.27 22.56
C GLY A 729 1.57 26.11 21.41
N GLU A 730 1.15 25.45 20.33
CA GLU A 730 1.94 25.26 19.10
C GLU A 730 2.31 26.63 18.46
N PRO A 731 3.55 26.83 17.96
CA PRO A 731 3.99 28.13 17.43
C PRO A 731 3.14 28.67 16.26
N SER A 732 2.53 27.79 15.47
CA SER A 732 1.66 28.15 14.34
C SER A 732 0.31 28.70 14.80
N GLU A 733 -0.29 28.14 15.85
CA GLU A 733 -1.54 28.62 16.44
C GLU A 733 -1.35 29.93 17.21
N LEU A 734 -0.24 30.06 17.96
CA LEU A 734 0.11 31.32 18.62
C LEU A 734 0.36 32.44 17.61
N ARG A 735 0.92 32.12 16.43
CA ARG A 735 1.13 33.09 15.34
C ARG A 735 -0.19 33.55 14.73
N LYS A 736 -1.14 32.62 14.52
CA LYS A 736 -2.48 32.92 14.01
C LYS A 736 -3.31 33.71 15.04
N LEU A 737 -3.25 33.32 16.32
CA LEU A 737 -3.89 34.05 17.41
C LEU A 737 -3.31 35.47 17.56
N LYS A 738 -1.99 35.64 17.41
CA LYS A 738 -1.34 36.96 17.42
C LYS A 738 -1.78 37.86 16.26
N GLN A 739 -2.19 37.28 15.14
CA GLN A 739 -2.69 38.00 13.98
C GLN A 739 -4.17 38.39 14.14
N ASP A 740 -5.01 37.50 14.68
CA ASP A 740 -6.46 37.67 14.69
C ASP A 740 -6.99 38.34 15.97
N LEU A 741 -6.34 38.12 17.12
CA LEU A 741 -6.80 38.57 18.44
C LEU A 741 -6.93 40.11 18.57
N PRO A 742 -6.02 40.94 18.03
CA PRO A 742 -6.19 42.39 18.06
C PRO A 742 -7.47 42.87 17.37
N GLY A 743 -7.84 42.25 16.24
CA GLY A 743 -9.07 42.59 15.52
C GLY A 743 -10.32 42.24 16.32
N LEU A 744 -10.31 41.07 16.97
CA LEU A 744 -11.44 40.59 17.78
C LEU A 744 -11.66 41.43 19.04
N VAL A 745 -10.59 41.83 19.73
CA VAL A 745 -10.68 42.71 20.93
C VAL A 745 -11.19 44.09 20.56
N MET A 746 -10.73 44.67 19.44
CA MET A 746 -11.21 45.97 18.98
C MET A 746 -12.67 45.93 18.52
N ASP A 747 -13.11 44.83 17.91
CA ASP A 747 -14.51 44.65 17.51
C ASP A 747 -15.42 44.51 18.74
N GLU A 748 -14.99 43.79 19.78
CA GLU A 748 -15.70 43.66 21.06
C GLU A 748 -15.77 45.00 21.82
N LEU A 749 -14.68 45.78 21.86
CA LEU A 749 -14.68 47.14 22.44
C LEU A 749 -15.59 48.10 21.67
N SER A 750 -15.65 47.97 20.34
CA SER A 750 -16.51 48.80 19.48
C SER A 750 -18.00 48.48 19.68
N ARG A 751 -18.35 47.21 19.94
CA ARG A 751 -19.73 46.79 20.26
C ARG A 751 -20.23 47.33 21.60
N ARG A 752 -19.32 47.71 22.51
CA ARG A 752 -19.64 48.16 23.87
C ARG A 752 -19.81 49.68 24.02
N GLN A 753 -19.49 50.47 22.99
CA GLN A 753 -19.78 51.89 23.01
C GLN A 753 -21.27 52.18 22.73
N PRO A 754 -21.96 53.00 23.54
CA PRO A 754 -23.38 53.29 23.32
C PRO A 754 -23.58 54.24 22.13
N ALA A 755 -24.54 53.89 21.27
CA ALA A 755 -24.98 54.72 20.14
C ALA A 755 -25.67 56.01 20.62
N GLY A 756 -25.05 57.17 20.41
CA GLY A 756 -25.68 58.45 20.72
C GLY A 756 -24.87 59.70 20.42
N ALA A 757 -24.74 60.06 19.14
CA ALA A 757 -24.76 61.45 18.65
C ALA A 757 -24.81 61.45 17.11
N ARG A 758 -25.70 62.27 16.53
CA ARG A 758 -25.93 62.47 15.08
C ARG A 758 -25.90 63.99 14.83
N PRO A 759 -25.83 64.47 13.57
CA PRO A 759 -24.66 64.65 12.71
C PRO A 759 -24.37 66.14 12.40
N GLU A 760 -23.20 66.48 11.85
CA GLU A 760 -23.03 67.73 11.09
C GLU A 760 -22.38 67.49 9.72
N GLN A 761 -22.92 68.21 8.74
CA GLN A 761 -22.60 68.19 7.32
C GLN A 761 -21.29 68.93 7.02
N GLY A 762 -20.54 68.48 6.00
CA GLY A 762 -19.44 69.24 5.43
C GLY A 762 -18.86 68.56 4.20
N ALA A 763 -19.01 69.19 3.04
CA ALA A 763 -18.65 68.70 1.72
C ALA A 763 -17.14 68.54 1.48
N LEU A 764 -16.75 67.56 0.64
CA LEU A 764 -15.83 67.68 -0.52
C LEU A 764 -15.55 66.29 -1.13
N ALA A 765 -15.65 66.21 -2.47
CA ALA A 765 -15.33 65.06 -3.33
C ALA A 765 -13.86 65.12 -3.81
N PRO A 766 -13.36 64.27 -4.75
CA PRO A 766 -13.49 62.81 -4.97
C PRO A 766 -12.12 62.11 -5.24
N SER A 767 -12.11 60.77 -5.34
CA SER A 767 -11.34 59.90 -6.29
C SER A 767 -11.17 58.48 -5.69
N ARG A 768 -11.15 57.34 -6.39
CA ARG A 768 -11.05 56.95 -7.82
C ARG A 768 -11.39 55.44 -7.94
N GLY A 769 -11.84 55.00 -9.12
CA GLY A 769 -11.76 53.60 -9.62
C GLY A 769 -12.94 52.68 -9.28
N ALA A 770 -13.96 52.49 -10.14
CA ALA A 770 -14.03 51.72 -11.41
C ALA A 770 -14.11 50.19 -11.19
N ARG A 771 -15.33 49.62 -11.19
CA ARG A 771 -15.96 48.83 -12.29
C ARG A 771 -15.14 47.64 -12.80
N LEU A 772 -15.54 46.43 -12.40
CA LEU A 772 -15.25 45.18 -13.10
C LEU A 772 -16.42 44.85 -14.03
N ALA A 773 -16.15 44.80 -15.33
CA ALA A 773 -16.90 43.99 -16.29
C ALA A 773 -15.97 43.59 -17.45
N THR A 774 -15.91 42.27 -17.66
CA THR A 774 -15.64 41.59 -18.94
C THR A 774 -14.22 41.63 -19.53
N ALA A 775 -13.50 40.50 -19.42
CA ALA A 775 -12.61 40.01 -20.47
C ALA A 775 -12.35 38.50 -20.30
N ILE A 776 -12.52 37.76 -21.40
CA ILE A 776 -12.31 36.33 -21.58
C ILE A 776 -10.83 36.10 -21.98
N ALA A 777 -10.12 35.26 -21.21
CA ALA A 777 -8.82 34.55 -21.43
C ALA A 777 -7.57 35.37 -21.84
N PRO A 778 -6.30 35.00 -21.46
CA PRO A 778 -5.77 33.65 -21.23
C PRO A 778 -4.75 33.54 -20.06
N ASN A 779 -5.14 33.06 -18.88
CA ASN A 779 -4.21 32.83 -17.75
C ASN A 779 -4.36 31.44 -17.11
N ALA A 780 -4.33 30.38 -17.94
CA ALA A 780 -4.29 29.00 -17.45
C ALA A 780 -2.86 28.41 -17.34
N PHE A 781 -1.81 29.19 -17.64
CA PHE A 781 -0.45 28.65 -17.77
C PHE A 781 0.56 29.08 -16.68
N GLU A 782 0.17 29.91 -15.71
CA GLU A 782 1.06 30.18 -14.57
C GLU A 782 1.08 29.02 -13.55
N GLY A 783 0.02 28.23 -13.46
CA GLY A 783 -0.03 27.05 -12.58
C GLY A 783 0.77 25.82 -13.05
N ILE A 784 1.26 25.82 -14.30
CA ILE A 784 2.14 24.76 -14.85
C ILE A 784 3.62 25.20 -14.82
N ARG A 785 3.90 26.50 -14.65
CA ARG A 785 5.24 27.07 -14.80
C ARG A 785 6.16 26.90 -13.58
N SER A 786 5.66 26.51 -12.42
CA SER A 786 6.44 26.49 -11.17
C SER A 786 6.41 25.19 -10.37
N GLU A 787 5.81 24.11 -10.87
CA GLU A 787 5.79 22.82 -10.16
C GLU A 787 6.54 21.75 -10.93
N SER A 788 7.67 21.31 -10.39
CA SER A 788 8.46 20.19 -10.90
C SER A 788 7.58 18.94 -11.02
N PHE A 789 7.50 18.35 -12.21
CA PHE A 789 7.01 16.99 -12.39
C PHE A 789 7.80 16.03 -11.47
N ALA A 790 7.13 14.99 -10.96
CA ALA A 790 7.76 14.00 -10.08
C ALA A 790 9.09 13.48 -10.69
N PRO A 791 10.13 13.27 -9.87
CA PRO A 791 11.40 12.74 -10.35
C PRO A 791 11.17 11.37 -11.00
N MET A 792 11.86 11.11 -12.12
CA MET A 792 11.83 9.79 -12.75
C MET A 792 12.31 8.74 -11.73
N PRO A 793 11.54 7.68 -11.46
CA PRO A 793 11.97 6.63 -10.54
C PRO A 793 13.23 5.97 -11.11
N GLY A 794 14.29 5.88 -10.29
CA GLY A 794 15.57 5.27 -10.71
C GLY A 794 16.79 5.57 -9.84
N LYS A 795 16.75 6.55 -8.91
CA LYS A 795 17.86 6.77 -7.96
C LYS A 795 17.39 7.16 -6.56
N VAL A 796 17.79 6.34 -5.58
CA VAL A 796 17.98 6.77 -4.18
C VAL A 796 19.07 7.85 -4.18
N GLN A 797 18.82 9.00 -3.54
CA GLN A 797 19.79 10.09 -3.45
C GLN A 797 21.02 9.62 -2.68
N LEU A 798 22.17 9.55 -3.35
CA LEU A 798 23.48 9.46 -2.69
C LEU A 798 23.83 10.83 -2.12
N ILE A 799 24.10 10.87 -0.81
CA ILE A 799 24.57 12.06 -0.09
C ILE A 799 25.94 12.47 -0.65
N ASP A 800 26.12 13.76 -0.96
CA ASP A 800 27.37 14.34 -1.45
C ASP A 800 28.54 14.11 -0.48
N LYS A 801 29.74 13.91 -1.02
CA LYS A 801 31.00 13.72 -0.27
C LYS A 801 31.35 14.94 0.60
N ALA A 802 30.98 16.15 0.16
CA ALA A 802 31.13 17.36 0.94
C ALA A 802 30.20 17.37 2.18
N ALA A 803 28.94 16.96 1.98
CA ALA A 803 27.97 16.82 3.08
C ALA A 803 28.38 15.72 4.07
N SER A 804 28.98 14.62 3.59
CA SER A 804 29.48 13.54 4.45
C SER A 804 30.64 13.98 5.35
N GLN A 805 31.55 14.84 4.85
CA GLN A 805 32.63 15.41 5.66
C GLN A 805 32.13 16.42 6.70
N GLU A 806 31.12 17.23 6.35
CA GLU A 806 30.50 18.19 7.27
C GLU A 806 29.74 17.49 8.40
N ILE A 807 29.03 16.41 8.09
CA ILE A 807 28.36 15.54 9.08
C ILE A 807 29.39 14.90 10.01
N PHE A 808 30.49 14.37 9.47
CA PHE A 808 31.54 13.74 10.27
C PHE A 808 32.24 14.74 11.21
N ALA A 809 32.56 15.94 10.72
CA ALA A 809 33.11 17.02 11.52
C ALA A 809 32.14 17.48 12.63
N THR A 810 30.84 17.53 12.32
CA THR A 810 29.79 17.90 13.27
C THR A 810 29.63 16.86 14.37
N LEU A 811 29.70 15.57 14.02
CA LEU A 811 29.64 14.46 14.97
C LEU A 811 30.86 14.42 15.91
N GLN A 812 32.06 14.71 15.40
CA GLN A 812 33.27 14.84 16.23
C GLN A 812 33.19 16.07 17.15
N LYS A 813 32.76 17.22 16.61
CA LYS A 813 32.60 18.47 17.38
C LYS A 813 31.61 18.33 18.54
N ASN A 814 30.52 17.59 18.32
CA ASN A 814 29.49 17.36 19.33
C ASN A 814 29.81 16.19 20.28
N GLY A 815 30.97 15.55 20.10
CA GLY A 815 31.48 14.50 20.98
C GLY A 815 30.82 13.13 20.79
N TYR A 816 30.12 12.92 19.67
CA TYR A 816 29.47 11.65 19.32
C TYR A 816 30.43 10.67 18.63
N LEU A 817 31.47 11.19 17.97
CA LEU A 817 32.61 10.45 17.47
C LEU A 817 33.90 10.99 18.11
N ASN A 818 34.86 10.11 18.38
CA ASN A 818 36.20 10.52 18.79
C ASN A 818 37.04 10.98 17.59
N LYS A 819 38.27 11.43 17.82
CA LYS A 819 39.16 11.97 16.77
C LYS A 819 39.52 10.94 15.68
N GLU A 820 39.43 9.65 15.98
CA GLU A 820 39.66 8.56 15.02
C GLU A 820 38.37 8.09 14.32
N GLY A 821 37.23 8.74 14.57
CA GLY A 821 35.95 8.41 13.93
C GLY A 821 35.16 7.28 14.59
N ARG A 822 35.54 6.88 15.81
CA ARG A 822 34.85 5.83 16.57
C ARG A 822 33.73 6.40 17.44
N PRO A 823 32.59 5.71 17.58
CA PRO A 823 31.51 6.07 18.50
C PRO A 823 31.99 6.27 19.93
N THR A 824 31.46 7.29 20.60
CA THR A 824 31.63 7.50 22.05
C THR A 824 30.38 7.05 22.81
N ASP A 825 30.45 6.95 24.15
CA ASP A 825 29.30 6.61 25.00
C ASP A 825 28.15 7.63 24.91
N LYS A 826 28.42 8.82 24.38
CA LYS A 826 27.43 9.86 24.12
C LYS A 826 26.52 9.50 22.93
N LEU A 827 27.01 8.71 21.98
CA LEU A 827 26.25 8.22 20.83
C LEU A 827 25.28 7.10 21.24
N THR A 828 25.73 6.20 22.11
CA THR A 828 24.93 5.06 22.59
C THR A 828 23.84 5.48 23.58
N SER A 829 24.07 6.54 24.37
CA SER A 829 23.09 7.09 25.32
C SER A 829 22.09 8.08 24.70
N GLY A 830 22.45 8.77 23.61
CA GLY A 830 21.58 9.74 22.92
C GLY A 830 20.45 9.14 22.06
N LEU A 831 20.47 7.84 21.80
CA LEU A 831 19.51 7.11 20.94
C LEU A 831 18.17 6.76 21.62
N ILE A 832 17.92 7.24 22.85
CA ILE A 832 16.72 6.88 23.64
C ILE A 832 15.63 7.97 23.61
N ASN A 833 15.84 9.13 22.98
CA ASN A 833 14.83 10.21 22.97
C ASN A 833 14.43 10.65 21.55
N PRO A 834 13.24 10.28 21.04
CA PRO A 834 12.79 10.63 19.71
C PRO A 834 11.97 11.94 19.78
N LEU A 835 12.63 13.08 19.96
CA LEU A 835 12.09 14.40 19.61
C LEU A 835 13.22 15.23 19.04
N ALA A 836 13.29 15.30 17.72
CA ALA A 836 13.96 16.40 17.05
C ALA A 836 13.03 16.88 15.94
N ASP A 837 12.85 18.19 15.88
CA ASP A 837 12.11 18.92 14.86
C ASP A 837 12.64 18.53 13.45
N PRO A 838 11.78 18.18 12.48
CA PRO A 838 12.20 17.84 11.11
C PRO A 838 12.90 18.98 10.36
N ASN A 839 12.87 20.22 10.89
CA ASN A 839 13.61 21.35 10.34
C ASN A 839 14.97 21.60 11.00
N GLU A 840 15.39 20.80 11.99
CA GLU A 840 16.73 20.89 12.56
C GLU A 840 17.77 20.05 11.78
N PRO A 841 19.01 20.56 11.60
CA PRO A 841 20.10 19.82 10.93
C PRO A 841 20.41 18.45 11.56
N ASN A 842 20.03 18.24 12.83
CA ASN A 842 20.29 17.02 13.60
C ASN A 842 19.37 15.84 13.22
N TYR A 843 18.26 16.09 12.50
CA TYR A 843 17.31 15.04 12.12
C TYR A 843 17.90 14.06 11.08
N CYS A 844 18.58 14.59 10.06
CA CYS A 844 19.29 13.77 9.05
C CYS A 844 20.41 12.93 9.67
N ILE A 845 21.08 13.45 10.71
CA ILE A 845 22.16 12.76 11.42
C ILE A 845 21.59 11.58 12.23
N MET A 846 20.42 11.74 12.86
CA MET A 846 19.78 10.66 13.64
C MET A 846 19.21 9.54 12.74
N CYS A 847 18.72 9.85 11.54
CA CYS A 847 18.33 8.83 10.55
C CYS A 847 19.55 8.03 10.07
N PHE A 848 20.66 8.69 9.76
CA PHE A 848 21.91 8.04 9.35
C PHE A 848 22.51 7.13 10.44
N LEU A 849 22.39 7.52 11.71
CA LEU A 849 22.84 6.73 12.86
C LEU A 849 21.95 5.51 13.15
N LYS A 850 20.67 5.59 12.80
CA LYS A 850 19.72 4.46 12.91
C LYS A 850 20.04 3.37 11.89
N ASP A 851 20.43 3.76 10.68
CA ASP A 851 20.83 2.84 9.60
C ASP A 851 22.19 2.17 9.89
N LEU A 852 23.13 2.88 10.52
CA LEU A 852 24.40 2.31 11.01
C LEU A 852 24.21 1.22 12.08
N ARG A 853 23.19 1.36 12.95
CA ARG A 853 22.87 0.33 13.97
C ARG A 853 22.29 -0.94 13.35
N SER A 854 21.47 -0.82 12.30
CA SER A 854 20.95 -1.98 11.56
C SER A 854 22.06 -2.77 10.87
N ALA A 855 23.09 -2.10 10.35
CA ALA A 855 24.26 -2.75 9.76
C ALA A 855 25.16 -3.47 10.80
N CYS A 856 25.26 -2.97 12.03
CA CYS A 856 26.04 -3.63 13.09
C CYS A 856 25.32 -4.81 13.76
N LEU A 857 23.98 -4.82 13.81
CA LEU A 857 23.21 -5.93 14.42
C LEU A 857 23.09 -7.16 13.51
N GLN A 858 23.28 -7.03 12.20
CA GLN A 858 23.34 -8.16 11.27
C GLN A 858 24.69 -8.91 11.30
N GLY A 859 25.65 -8.44 12.11
CA GLY A 859 27.00 -9.00 12.23
C GLY A 859 27.24 -9.97 13.40
N SER A 860 26.20 -10.52 14.04
CA SER A 860 26.37 -11.41 15.20
C SER A 860 25.71 -12.77 15.02
N TYR A 861 26.31 -13.62 14.18
CA TYR A 861 26.55 -15.05 14.47
C TYR A 861 27.74 -15.54 13.63
N GLY A 862 28.89 -15.68 14.28
CA GLY A 862 30.13 -16.20 13.68
C GLY A 862 31.29 -15.23 13.84
N ARG A 863 32.28 -15.58 14.69
CA ARG A 863 33.57 -14.88 14.75
C ARG A 863 34.31 -15.03 13.42
N PRO A 864 34.87 -13.95 12.85
CA PRO A 864 36.07 -14.03 12.04
C PRO A 864 37.25 -13.47 12.84
N SER A 865 38.24 -14.32 13.07
CA SER A 865 39.59 -13.91 13.44
C SER A 865 40.22 -13.06 12.32
N ASP A 866 40.98 -12.05 12.74
CA ASP A 866 42.02 -11.32 12.02
C ASP A 866 41.64 -10.30 10.93
N SER A 867 41.72 -9.03 11.36
CA SER A 867 42.22 -7.84 10.64
C SER A 867 41.90 -7.68 9.16
N HIS A 868 40.75 -7.08 8.84
CA HIS A 868 40.65 -6.19 7.68
C HIS A 868 39.92 -4.90 8.05
N THR A 869 40.66 -3.79 7.91
CA THR A 869 40.22 -2.42 8.14
C THR A 869 39.28 -2.02 6.99
N LEU A 870 37.97 -1.95 7.25
CA LEU A 870 37.00 -1.35 6.33
C LEU A 870 37.23 0.17 6.26
N LYS A 871 37.96 0.61 5.23
CA LYS A 871 38.00 2.02 4.82
C LYS A 871 36.78 2.29 3.92
N PHE A 872 35.77 2.98 4.45
CA PHE A 872 34.64 3.50 3.67
C PHE A 872 35.13 4.55 2.66
N LYS A 873 34.66 4.47 1.41
CA LYS A 873 35.06 5.33 0.29
C LYS A 873 33.85 6.01 -0.33
#